data_AF-A0A1L9PL63-F1
#
_entry.id   AF-A0A1L9PL63-F1
#
_cell.length_a   1.000
_cell.length_b   1.000
_cell.length_c   1.000
_cell.angle_alpha   90.00
_cell.angle_beta   90.00
_cell.angle_gamma   90.00
#
_symmetry.space_group_name_H-M   'P 1'
#
loop_
_entity.id
_entity.type
_entity.pdbx_description
1 polymer ?
#
loop_
_entity_poly.entity_id
_entity_poly.type
_entity_poly.pdbx_seq_one_letter_code
_entity_poly.pdbx_strand_id
1 'polypeptide(L)'
;MRFFGKKHAADSGAVTEPKNDTHNDSMPNDLAPAKKISDPEKELAGYANESHTALPQMHSPRVTIDPELEARVVRKLDLRVPTLLGFLYLLALLDRSNIGNAKIAGMEEDLNIHGNMYPWLLTIFYIAYVLFEPLALMWKLMPPHRWAAITALTWGIAATCQAAAQNWAGLMALRFIIGAAEAAFGPGSPYLLSFFYGRRELGLRCGLFVSAAPLSNTFAGALAYGITSGHSKLANWRLLFLVEGAPSLLAAGLAYFYLPDHPSSARFLNEEEKDVARARSLRRSGEAERVSGVNLKELAKTLLDVKPWITALMYFSCNVSFSSLPVFLPTILKDMGFEAVDAQGLTAPPFFISFLFSILTTWLSDRLQQRGLTIVLFSLVATVGYALLAGCTSVGVRYFGVFLAAAGVFPCIANILPWVLNNQGSDSRRGMGIVILNLIGQCGPFLGTNIFPDSDGPRYIRGQSVCAAFMFFNAILALSLRFLLVWENKRLDRQHGPQNGSAVNDKGHAVGEENYDNTHLYGIVDMGSNGIRFSITDTSPPTARIMPTVYQDRAGISLYDAQFSGGPGTRLPIPAEIVEEVVERLVRFQGICEDFQVPRGNVYVLATEATRTAPNSEAFRARIKEQTGWEVRLLSKEDEGRIGALGIASSSRVVAGLAMDLGGGSTQITWVIAKDGAVTTCPKGSFSFPYGAAALSARLEQAKAAGKKAEKALTEEMKENFRKAYEELEIPQSLIENSKAEGKFDLYLCGGGFRGWGYVLMKQAEVSPYPIPIINGFRAKREDFHNTAAVLHEVSGSQKIFGVSKRRALQVPAVAALIDVLMDALPAITHIQFCQGGVREGFLFDKLPQEVRAQDPLLASTIQYAPPSADDSKRLLLSALPENASPIESFYPPSSLSPQFLAAICNILFAHSRVPRESRTAAALHSTTTGLLASTNSISHAERAMMALILAERWAGDLAPTEEAYQKNLMHCISAQEAWWCQYLGRVAGLIGEVYPAGRVSDTHWRVRLETEWDHVIKKKEKRDLLRLKVQWNRDTGTISGITENWLRDRVEKVEKAGKKKSWVRAYGVRLDVVVC
;
A
#
# COMPACT_ATOMS: atom_id res chain seq x y z
N MET A 1 -11.70 18.78 52.43
CA MET A 1 -11.80 18.10 53.75
C MET A 1 -10.63 17.13 53.86
N ARG A 2 -9.59 17.44 54.65
CA ARG A 2 -9.22 16.81 55.96
C ARG A 2 -9.11 15.26 55.86
N PHE A 3 -8.07 14.53 56.29
CA PHE A 3 -6.91 14.77 57.17
C PHE A 3 -6.07 13.45 57.31
N PHE A 4 -4.78 13.57 57.68
CA PHE A 4 -3.87 12.60 58.38
C PHE A 4 -3.45 11.28 57.68
N GLY A 5 -2.24 10.72 57.85
CA GLY A 5 -1.06 11.07 58.65
C GLY A 5 -0.21 9.83 59.06
N LYS A 6 1.06 10.09 59.46
CA LYS A 6 2.12 9.25 60.14
C LYS A 6 3.10 8.49 59.23
N LYS A 7 4.45 8.46 59.37
CA LYS A 7 5.55 8.91 60.30
C LYS A 7 6.41 7.69 60.72
N HIS A 8 7.74 7.85 60.59
CA HIS A 8 8.90 7.39 61.43
C HIS A 8 10.00 6.73 60.59
N ALA A 9 11.32 6.88 60.83
CA ALA A 9 12.20 7.80 61.57
C ALA A 9 13.63 7.48 61.05
N ALA A 10 14.44 8.47 60.62
CA ALA A 10 15.59 9.05 61.33
C ALA A 10 16.75 8.08 61.68
N ASP A 11 17.95 8.32 61.11
CA ASP A 11 19.10 8.69 61.95
C ASP A 11 20.24 9.37 61.18
N SER A 12 20.92 10.25 61.91
CA SER A 12 21.85 11.31 61.52
C SER A 12 23.33 10.93 61.63
N GLY A 13 24.21 11.68 60.97
CA GLY A 13 25.59 11.85 61.44
C GLY A 13 26.61 12.18 60.35
N ALA A 14 26.81 13.48 60.07
CA ALA A 14 28.05 13.98 59.51
C ALA A 14 29.02 14.30 60.67
N VAL A 15 30.35 14.27 60.42
CA VAL A 15 31.36 15.27 60.83
C VAL A 15 32.81 14.77 60.59
N THR A 16 33.59 15.65 59.95
CA THR A 16 35.07 15.87 59.94
C THR A 16 36.05 15.03 59.10
N GLU A 17 36.60 15.72 58.08
CA GLU A 17 37.96 15.67 57.47
C GLU A 17 39.11 15.96 58.49
N PRO A 18 40.44 16.09 58.16
CA PRO A 18 41.15 16.13 56.85
C PRO A 18 42.56 15.45 56.76
N LYS A 19 43.15 15.49 55.54
CA LYS A 19 44.57 15.78 55.14
C LYS A 19 45.05 14.84 54.00
N ASN A 20 45.31 15.34 52.79
CA ASN A 20 46.55 15.98 52.25
C ASN A 20 47.76 15.01 52.27
N ASP A 21 48.58 14.78 51.25
CA ASP A 21 49.05 15.55 50.06
C ASP A 21 49.46 14.54 48.94
N THR A 22 49.65 14.81 47.65
CA THR A 22 50.61 15.75 47.03
C THR A 22 50.50 15.73 45.49
N HIS A 23 50.65 16.94 44.89
CA HIS A 23 51.34 17.30 43.62
C HIS A 23 50.85 16.75 42.27
N ASN A 24 50.85 17.47 41.15
CA ASN A 24 51.16 18.84 40.67
C ASN A 24 50.69 18.79 39.17
N ASP A 25 50.45 19.83 38.36
CA ASP A 25 50.74 21.26 38.39
C ASP A 25 49.97 21.95 37.24
N SER A 26 49.86 23.29 37.35
CA SER A 26 49.75 24.30 36.26
C SER A 26 48.38 24.67 35.62
N MET A 27 47.59 25.50 36.33
CA MET A 27 47.34 26.97 36.16
C MET A 27 47.59 27.67 34.78
N PRO A 28 47.06 28.89 34.47
CA PRO A 28 46.06 29.73 35.17
C PRO A 28 45.06 30.60 34.31
N ASN A 29 44.02 31.08 35.01
CA ASN A 29 43.45 32.45 35.08
C ASN A 29 42.46 33.09 34.07
N ASP A 30 41.30 33.44 34.65
CA ASP A 30 40.73 34.80 34.80
C ASP A 30 39.90 35.47 33.68
N LEU A 31 38.56 35.47 33.82
CA LEU A 31 37.74 36.51 34.51
C LEU A 31 36.26 36.53 34.01
N ALA A 32 35.36 36.76 34.98
CA ALA A 32 33.88 36.81 34.96
C ALA A 32 33.24 37.86 33.99
N PRO A 33 31.90 37.91 33.71
CA PRO A 33 30.78 37.45 34.55
C PRO A 33 29.62 36.70 33.87
N ALA A 34 28.76 36.12 34.72
CA ALA A 34 27.54 35.39 34.39
C ALA A 34 26.58 36.17 33.47
N LYS A 35 26.10 35.50 32.41
CA LYS A 35 24.92 35.91 31.65
C LYS A 35 23.91 34.75 31.60
N LYS A 36 22.66 35.10 31.88
CA LYS A 36 21.47 34.28 32.11
C LYS A 36 21.39 32.99 31.28
N ILE A 37 21.05 31.90 31.95
CA ILE A 37 20.50 30.66 31.40
C ILE A 37 19.34 31.03 30.45
N SER A 38 19.51 30.75 29.16
CA SER A 38 18.43 30.71 28.18
C SER A 38 18.19 29.26 27.77
N ASP A 39 16.92 28.87 27.73
CA ASP A 39 16.42 27.52 27.47
C ASP A 39 17.12 26.74 26.35
N PRO A 40 17.48 25.46 26.56
CA PRO A 40 18.07 24.57 25.54
C PRO A 40 17.15 24.26 24.35
N GLU A 41 15.87 24.64 24.40
CA GLU A 41 14.91 24.36 23.31
C GLU A 41 15.11 25.23 22.06
N LYS A 42 15.91 26.32 22.12
CA LYS A 42 16.11 27.20 20.95
C LYS A 42 17.28 26.83 20.02
N GLU A 43 18.18 25.93 20.41
CA GLU A 43 19.32 25.55 19.54
C GLU A 43 19.07 24.30 18.68
N LEU A 44 18.00 23.52 18.93
CA LEU A 44 17.66 22.33 18.13
C LEU A 44 16.90 22.64 16.81
N ALA A 45 16.58 23.91 16.54
CA ALA A 45 15.89 24.31 15.32
C ALA A 45 16.82 24.52 14.10
N GLY A 46 18.14 24.46 14.27
CA GLY A 46 19.12 24.83 13.25
C GLY A 46 19.51 23.75 12.21
N TYR A 47 19.24 22.46 12.45
CA TYR A 47 19.82 21.37 11.63
C TYR A 47 18.80 20.57 10.79
N ALA A 48 17.66 21.18 10.42
CA ALA A 48 16.58 20.49 9.70
C ALA A 48 16.41 20.91 8.23
N ASN A 49 17.43 21.44 7.57
CA ASN A 49 17.41 21.69 6.13
C ASN A 49 18.75 21.29 5.50
N GLU A 50 18.87 20.04 5.05
CA GLU A 50 19.60 19.64 3.84
C GLU A 50 19.55 18.11 3.64
N SER A 51 19.58 17.67 2.38
CA SER A 51 19.54 16.28 1.85
C SER A 51 18.16 15.63 1.61
N HIS A 52 17.46 16.13 0.57
CA HIS A 52 16.57 15.30 -0.22
C HIS A 52 17.40 14.39 -1.16
N THR A 53 17.52 13.11 -0.83
CA THR A 53 17.84 12.03 -1.79
C THR A 53 16.67 11.05 -1.77
N ALA A 54 15.78 11.17 -2.77
CA ALA A 54 14.59 10.35 -2.90
C ALA A 54 14.96 8.95 -3.43
N LEU A 55 14.58 7.90 -2.68
CA LEU A 55 14.54 6.51 -3.16
C LEU A 55 13.25 6.29 -3.98
N PRO A 56 13.25 5.43 -5.02
CA PRO A 56 12.08 5.19 -5.88
C PRO A 56 10.89 4.62 -5.08
N GLN A 57 9.68 5.09 -5.40
CA GLN A 57 8.43 4.64 -4.79
C GLN A 57 8.06 3.24 -5.31
N MET A 58 7.98 2.23 -4.42
CA MET A 58 7.44 0.91 -4.76
C MET A 58 5.95 1.02 -5.14
N HIS A 59 5.60 0.50 -6.32
CA HIS A 59 4.21 0.41 -6.79
C HIS A 59 3.46 -0.71 -6.04
N SER A 60 2.41 -0.36 -5.29
CA SER A 60 1.45 -1.35 -4.77
C SER A 60 0.74 -2.06 -5.94
N PRO A 61 0.41 -3.37 -5.83
CA PRO A 61 -0.30 -4.09 -6.88
C PRO A 61 -1.60 -3.37 -7.23
N ARG A 62 -1.72 -2.85 -8.45
CA ARG A 62 -2.95 -2.24 -8.96
C ARG A 62 -3.99 -3.34 -9.08
N VAL A 63 -4.90 -3.45 -8.11
CA VAL A 63 -6.13 -4.25 -8.26
C VAL A 63 -6.85 -3.71 -9.50
N THR A 64 -6.93 -4.48 -10.58
CA THR A 64 -7.62 -4.05 -11.81
C THR A 64 -9.12 -4.16 -11.55
N ILE A 65 -9.80 -3.02 -11.49
CA ILE A 65 -11.24 -2.93 -11.27
C ILE A 65 -11.89 -2.71 -12.64
N ASP A 66 -12.96 -3.46 -12.94
CA ASP A 66 -13.76 -3.23 -14.15
C ASP A 66 -14.29 -1.77 -14.18
N PRO A 67 -13.95 -0.97 -15.22
CA PRO A 67 -14.38 0.43 -15.33
C PRO A 67 -15.90 0.63 -15.29
N GLU A 68 -16.69 -0.29 -15.83
CA GLU A 68 -18.15 -0.16 -15.85
C GLU A 68 -18.74 -0.38 -14.45
N LEU A 69 -18.23 -1.37 -13.73
CA LEU A 69 -18.61 -1.67 -12.36
C LEU A 69 -18.16 -0.55 -11.41
N GLU A 70 -16.95 -0.02 -11.59
CA GLU A 70 -16.45 1.14 -10.85
C GLU A 70 -17.36 2.37 -11.03
N ALA A 71 -17.75 2.69 -12.28
CA ALA A 71 -18.65 3.80 -12.57
C ALA A 71 -20.04 3.61 -11.93
N ARG A 72 -20.57 2.38 -11.91
CA ARG A 72 -21.84 2.05 -11.25
C ARG A 72 -21.78 2.28 -9.74
N VAL A 73 -20.69 1.83 -9.09
CA VAL A 73 -20.46 2.05 -7.65
C VAL A 73 -20.37 3.53 -7.32
N VAL A 74 -19.61 4.31 -8.10
CA VAL A 74 -19.48 5.76 -7.92
C VAL A 74 -20.84 6.46 -8.01
N ARG A 75 -21.66 6.15 -9.02
CA ARG A 75 -22.99 6.75 -9.17
C ARG A 75 -23.91 6.47 -7.97
N LYS A 76 -23.88 5.25 -7.43
CA LYS A 76 -24.66 4.89 -6.23
C LYS A 76 -24.18 5.62 -4.98
N LEU A 77 -22.87 5.81 -4.84
CA LEU A 77 -22.29 6.60 -3.74
C LEU A 77 -22.66 8.08 -3.87
N ASP A 78 -22.54 8.65 -5.08
CA ASP A 78 -22.81 10.06 -5.39
C ASP A 78 -24.26 10.47 -5.11
N LEU A 79 -25.22 9.58 -5.38
CA LEU A 79 -26.64 9.86 -5.15
C LEU A 79 -27.03 9.83 -3.67
N ARG A 80 -26.28 9.11 -2.83
CA ARG A 80 -26.70 8.81 -1.45
C ARG A 80 -25.87 9.55 -0.40
N VAL A 81 -24.55 9.53 -0.49
CA VAL A 81 -23.68 10.04 0.58
C VAL A 81 -23.58 11.58 0.56
N PRO A 82 -23.20 12.24 -0.54
CA PRO A 82 -23.17 13.70 -0.61
C PRO A 82 -24.56 14.33 -0.47
N THR A 83 -25.59 13.70 -1.03
CA THR A 83 -26.98 14.19 -0.94
C THR A 83 -27.49 14.19 0.50
N LEU A 84 -27.28 13.10 1.26
CA LEU A 84 -27.72 13.02 2.64
C LEU A 84 -26.94 13.99 3.55
N LEU A 85 -25.62 14.07 3.38
CA LEU A 85 -24.79 15.03 4.13
C LEU A 85 -25.13 16.48 3.77
N GLY A 86 -25.38 16.75 2.49
CA GLY A 86 -25.82 18.06 2.00
C GLY A 86 -27.19 18.43 2.55
N PHE A 87 -28.14 17.49 2.63
CA PHE A 87 -29.45 17.72 3.23
C PHE A 87 -29.35 18.06 4.73
N LEU A 88 -28.54 17.32 5.49
CA LEU A 88 -28.28 17.63 6.90
C LEU A 88 -27.60 18.99 7.08
N TYR A 89 -26.65 19.32 6.20
CA TYR A 89 -25.97 20.62 6.21
C TYR A 89 -26.89 21.78 5.82
N LEU A 90 -27.82 21.54 4.89
CA LEU A 90 -28.86 22.49 4.51
C LEU A 90 -29.67 22.88 5.76
N LEU A 91 -30.16 21.88 6.51
CA LEU A 91 -30.95 22.10 7.72
C LEU A 91 -30.15 22.84 8.81
N ALA A 92 -28.89 22.46 9.04
CA ALA A 92 -28.02 23.17 9.97
C ALA A 92 -27.83 24.65 9.59
N LEU A 93 -27.61 24.95 8.31
CA LEU A 93 -27.47 26.33 7.81
C LEU A 93 -28.77 27.12 7.86
N LEU A 94 -29.90 26.42 7.79
CA LEU A 94 -31.23 26.99 7.86
C LEU A 94 -31.45 27.51 9.28
N ASP A 95 -31.22 26.65 10.28
CA ASP A 95 -31.28 26.98 11.71
C ASP A 95 -30.32 28.13 12.09
N ARG A 96 -29.11 28.15 11.51
CA ARG A 96 -28.09 29.19 11.75
C ARG A 96 -28.50 30.57 11.22
N SER A 97 -28.99 30.63 9.98
CA SER A 97 -29.27 31.89 9.29
C SER A 97 -30.63 32.49 9.67
N ASN A 98 -31.55 31.68 10.18
CA ASN A 98 -32.92 32.09 10.53
C ASN A 98 -32.99 33.31 11.48
N ILE A 99 -32.00 33.51 12.36
CA ILE A 99 -31.94 34.69 13.23
C ILE A 99 -32.04 36.03 12.46
N GLY A 100 -31.52 36.11 11.23
CA GLY A 100 -31.65 37.30 10.39
C GLY A 100 -33.10 37.61 10.05
N ASN A 101 -33.86 36.60 9.65
CA ASN A 101 -35.29 36.71 9.35
C ASN A 101 -36.11 36.96 10.62
N ALA A 102 -35.76 36.29 11.73
CA ALA A 102 -36.42 36.46 13.03
C ALA A 102 -36.32 37.90 13.56
N LYS A 103 -35.17 38.58 13.34
CA LYS A 103 -34.99 40.00 13.67
C LYS A 103 -36.05 40.87 12.99
N ILE A 104 -36.25 40.68 11.68
CA ILE A 104 -37.24 41.43 10.90
C ILE A 104 -38.69 41.02 11.24
N ALA A 105 -38.89 39.78 11.69
CA ALA A 105 -40.19 39.25 12.11
C ALA A 105 -40.61 39.62 13.56
N GLY A 106 -39.95 40.61 14.19
CA GLY A 106 -40.35 41.18 15.49
C GLY A 106 -39.63 40.64 16.72
N MET A 107 -38.58 39.82 16.57
CA MET A 107 -37.85 39.22 17.70
C MET A 107 -37.17 40.25 18.61
N GLU A 108 -36.66 41.36 18.06
CA GLU A 108 -35.96 42.38 18.87
C GLU A 108 -36.88 43.10 19.85
N GLU A 109 -38.11 43.40 19.40
CA GLU A 109 -39.15 44.04 20.22
C GLU A 109 -39.68 43.07 21.28
N ASP A 110 -39.99 41.82 20.90
CA ASP A 110 -40.55 40.81 21.80
C ASP A 110 -39.59 40.39 22.94
N LEU A 111 -38.27 40.45 22.72
CA LEU A 111 -37.25 40.00 23.68
C LEU A 111 -36.46 41.16 24.31
N ASN A 112 -36.83 42.41 24.03
CA ASN A 112 -36.12 43.63 24.48
C ASN A 112 -34.61 43.59 24.18
N ILE A 113 -34.25 43.26 22.95
CA ILE A 113 -32.85 43.20 22.51
C ILE A 113 -32.40 44.61 22.09
N HIS A 114 -31.37 45.16 22.75
CA HIS A 114 -30.88 46.51 22.48
C HIS A 114 -29.36 46.56 22.24
N GLY A 115 -28.94 47.50 21.39
CA GLY A 115 -27.52 47.79 21.12
C GLY A 115 -26.74 46.54 20.69
N ASN A 116 -25.66 46.23 21.41
CA ASN A 116 -24.77 45.11 21.07
C ASN A 116 -25.34 43.71 21.40
N MET A 117 -26.55 43.62 21.95
CA MET A 117 -27.13 42.33 22.34
C MET A 117 -27.39 41.41 21.13
N TYR A 118 -27.79 41.96 19.97
CA TYR A 118 -28.02 41.16 18.76
C TYR A 118 -26.72 40.60 18.16
N PRO A 119 -25.66 41.41 17.92
CA PRO A 119 -24.36 40.88 17.50
C PRO A 119 -23.79 39.80 18.44
N TRP A 120 -23.99 39.93 19.75
CA TRP A 120 -23.57 38.90 20.72
C TRP A 120 -24.26 37.56 20.52
N LEU A 121 -25.54 37.54 20.10
CA LEU A 121 -26.26 36.31 19.77
C LEU A 121 -25.68 35.60 18.54
N LEU A 122 -25.04 36.33 17.64
CA LEU A 122 -24.30 35.78 16.51
C LEU A 122 -22.91 35.31 16.94
N THR A 123 -22.20 36.15 17.71
CA THR A 123 -20.84 35.88 18.16
C THR A 123 -20.76 34.66 19.09
N ILE A 124 -21.71 34.47 20.01
CA ILE A 124 -21.70 33.32 20.93
C ILE A 124 -21.80 31.96 20.21
N PHE A 125 -22.56 31.91 19.12
CA PHE A 125 -22.66 30.73 18.26
C PHE A 125 -21.29 30.39 17.68
N TYR A 126 -20.59 31.37 17.11
CA TYR A 126 -19.26 31.14 16.53
C TYR A 126 -18.19 30.88 17.60
N ILE A 127 -18.32 31.43 18.80
CA ILE A 127 -17.43 31.11 19.93
C ILE A 127 -17.57 29.63 20.26
N ALA A 128 -18.81 29.14 20.43
CA ALA A 128 -19.05 27.72 20.64
C ALA A 128 -18.52 26.89 19.47
N TYR A 129 -18.73 27.37 18.24
CA TYR A 129 -18.31 26.65 17.05
C TYR A 129 -16.80 26.40 17.01
N VAL A 130 -16.00 27.43 17.29
CA VAL A 130 -14.52 27.35 17.33
C VAL A 130 -14.05 26.50 18.52
N LEU A 131 -14.66 26.66 19.70
CA LEU A 131 -14.25 25.93 20.91
C LEU A 131 -14.48 24.42 20.78
N PHE A 132 -15.57 24.01 20.13
CA PHE A 132 -15.96 22.61 19.99
C PHE A 132 -15.54 21.99 18.66
N GLU A 133 -14.77 22.69 17.83
CA GLU A 133 -14.21 22.18 16.59
C GLU A 133 -13.42 20.86 16.75
N PRO A 134 -12.67 20.61 17.86
CA PRO A 134 -12.05 19.30 18.11
C PRO A 134 -13.03 18.13 18.16
N LEU A 135 -14.32 18.36 18.41
CA LEU A 135 -15.35 17.32 18.35
C LEU A 135 -15.53 16.74 16.94
N ALA A 136 -15.06 17.43 15.90
CA ALA A 136 -15.00 16.85 14.54
C ALA A 136 -14.11 15.60 14.47
N LEU A 137 -13.18 15.39 15.41
CA LEU A 137 -12.40 14.15 15.50
C LEU A 137 -13.24 12.94 15.94
N MET A 138 -14.42 13.16 16.53
CA MET A 138 -15.33 12.07 16.91
C MET A 138 -15.84 11.28 15.71
N TRP A 139 -15.85 11.87 14.51
CA TRP A 139 -16.09 11.11 13.27
C TRP A 139 -15.09 9.97 13.07
N LYS A 140 -13.88 10.05 13.67
CA LYS A 140 -12.88 8.98 13.70
C LYS A 140 -13.11 7.94 14.80
N LEU A 141 -13.59 8.37 15.97
CA LEU A 141 -13.74 7.51 17.15
C LEU A 141 -15.09 6.79 17.20
N MET A 142 -16.13 7.39 16.65
CA MET A 142 -17.48 6.85 16.62
C MET A 142 -17.91 6.48 15.20
N PRO A 143 -18.85 5.52 15.05
CA PRO A 143 -19.49 5.25 13.77
C PRO A 143 -20.18 6.51 13.21
N PRO A 144 -19.88 6.94 11.96
CA PRO A 144 -20.47 8.10 11.32
C PRO A 144 -21.99 8.23 11.45
N HIS A 145 -22.75 7.14 11.29
CA HIS A 145 -24.22 7.19 11.40
C HIS A 145 -24.71 7.62 12.79
N ARG A 146 -24.03 7.16 13.86
CA ARG A 146 -24.37 7.51 15.25
C ARG A 146 -23.99 8.95 15.56
N TRP A 147 -22.79 9.35 15.14
CA TRP A 147 -22.30 10.69 15.42
C TRP A 147 -23.09 11.77 14.68
N ALA A 148 -23.41 11.54 13.40
CA ALA A 148 -24.29 12.40 12.63
C ALA A 148 -25.68 12.52 13.27
N ALA A 149 -26.27 11.41 13.73
CA ALA A 149 -27.58 11.42 14.37
C ALA A 149 -27.58 12.16 15.73
N ILE A 150 -26.57 11.94 16.57
CA ILE A 150 -26.45 12.61 17.89
C ILE A 150 -26.32 14.11 17.71
N THR A 151 -25.43 14.55 16.82
CA THR A 151 -25.24 15.98 16.53
C THR A 151 -26.53 16.58 15.95
N ALA A 152 -27.16 15.91 14.97
CA ALA A 152 -28.41 16.34 14.35
C ALA A 152 -29.56 16.51 15.33
N LEU A 153 -29.72 15.52 16.21
CA LEU A 153 -30.74 15.56 17.24
C LEU A 153 -30.48 16.70 18.23
N THR A 154 -29.22 16.89 18.62
CA THR A 154 -28.83 17.93 19.60
C THR A 154 -29.08 19.34 19.04
N TRP A 155 -28.65 19.64 17.81
CA TRP A 155 -28.91 20.96 17.22
C TRP A 155 -30.40 21.15 16.89
N GLY A 156 -31.10 20.11 16.41
CA GLY A 156 -32.53 20.21 16.08
C GLY A 156 -33.41 20.48 17.31
N ILE A 157 -33.10 19.85 18.46
CA ILE A 157 -33.78 20.13 19.73
C ILE A 157 -33.53 21.58 20.14
N ALA A 158 -32.26 22.01 20.15
CA ALA A 158 -31.90 23.36 20.56
C ALA A 158 -32.47 24.44 19.62
N ALA A 159 -32.50 24.17 18.31
CA ALA A 159 -33.09 25.05 17.31
C ALA A 159 -34.59 25.23 17.52
N THR A 160 -35.33 24.13 17.72
CA THR A 160 -36.77 24.16 18.00
C THR A 160 -37.07 24.87 19.32
N CYS A 161 -36.23 24.67 20.34
CA CYS A 161 -36.37 25.34 21.63
C CYS A 161 -36.17 26.86 21.57
N GLN A 162 -35.57 27.43 20.51
CA GLN A 162 -35.44 28.89 20.37
C GLN A 162 -36.81 29.58 20.30
N ALA A 163 -37.83 28.91 19.75
CA ALA A 163 -39.19 29.43 19.73
C ALA A 163 -39.79 29.63 21.13
N ALA A 164 -39.32 28.86 22.12
CA ALA A 164 -39.79 28.93 23.50
C ALA A 164 -38.99 29.93 24.37
N ALA A 165 -37.93 30.54 23.83
CA ALA A 165 -37.11 31.50 24.56
C ALA A 165 -37.93 32.75 24.94
N GLN A 166 -37.77 33.19 26.19
CA GLN A 166 -38.49 34.35 26.75
C GLN A 166 -37.57 35.54 27.05
N ASN A 167 -36.26 35.36 26.89
CA ASN A 167 -35.26 36.41 27.16
C ASN A 167 -33.99 36.17 26.36
N TRP A 168 -33.15 37.21 26.29
CA TRP A 168 -31.86 37.18 25.60
C TRP A 168 -30.91 36.09 26.14
N ALA A 169 -30.88 35.86 27.45
CA ALA A 169 -30.00 34.86 28.06
C ALA A 169 -30.33 33.42 27.65
N GLY A 170 -31.63 33.08 27.57
CA GLY A 170 -32.09 31.79 27.06
C GLY A 170 -31.71 31.58 25.59
N LEU A 171 -31.81 32.63 24.78
CA LEU A 171 -31.40 32.59 23.37
C LEU A 171 -29.87 32.45 23.23
N MET A 172 -29.08 33.12 24.07
CA MET A 172 -27.62 32.95 24.15
C MET A 172 -27.22 31.49 24.47
N ALA A 173 -27.87 30.87 25.46
CA ALA A 173 -27.59 29.49 25.84
C ALA A 173 -27.93 28.51 24.70
N LEU A 174 -29.09 28.67 24.06
CA LEU A 174 -29.49 27.82 22.93
C LEU A 174 -28.54 27.98 21.74
N ARG A 175 -28.13 29.21 21.42
CA ARG A 175 -27.14 29.49 20.36
C ARG A 175 -25.80 28.83 20.62
N PHE A 176 -25.34 28.84 21.87
CA PHE A 176 -24.12 28.14 22.26
C PHE A 176 -24.23 26.62 22.02
N ILE A 177 -25.36 26.01 22.39
CA ILE A 177 -25.60 24.57 22.19
C ILE A 177 -25.66 24.22 20.70
N ILE A 178 -26.37 25.01 19.88
CA ILE A 178 -26.44 24.81 18.43
C ILE A 178 -25.03 24.94 17.83
N GLY A 179 -24.27 25.98 18.21
CA GLY A 179 -22.89 26.16 17.74
C GLY A 179 -21.97 24.99 18.09
N ALA A 180 -22.07 24.46 19.31
CA ALA A 180 -21.31 23.29 19.75
C ALA A 180 -21.68 22.02 18.97
N ALA A 181 -22.98 21.80 18.72
CA ALA A 181 -23.47 20.63 17.98
C ALA A 181 -23.15 20.69 16.48
N GLU A 182 -23.27 21.87 15.85
CA GLU A 182 -22.96 22.04 14.42
C GLU A 182 -21.45 21.98 14.12
N ALA A 183 -20.60 22.44 15.05
CA ALA A 183 -19.14 22.34 14.92
C ALA A 183 -18.66 20.89 14.83
N ALA A 184 -19.37 19.98 15.48
CA ALA A 184 -19.10 18.57 15.36
C ALA A 184 -19.47 17.99 13.98
N PHE A 185 -20.35 18.63 13.20
CA PHE A 185 -20.87 18.10 11.93
C PHE A 185 -20.21 18.71 10.68
N GLY A 186 -20.18 20.05 10.58
CA GLY A 186 -19.77 20.77 9.37
C GLY A 186 -18.34 20.44 8.89
N PRO A 187 -17.30 20.65 9.72
CA PRO A 187 -15.90 20.30 9.44
C PRO A 187 -15.65 18.81 9.22
N GLY A 188 -16.41 17.96 9.92
CA GLY A 188 -16.26 16.51 9.88
C GLY A 188 -16.83 15.85 8.62
N SER A 189 -17.78 16.51 7.93
CA SER A 189 -18.45 15.97 6.75
C SER A 189 -17.53 15.89 5.50
N PRO A 190 -16.76 16.93 5.12
CA PRO A 190 -15.73 16.81 4.07
C PRO A 190 -14.64 15.80 4.42
N TYR A 191 -14.29 15.67 5.70
CA TYR A 191 -13.36 14.65 6.17
C TYR A 191 -13.93 13.23 5.97
N LEU A 192 -15.22 13.02 6.25
CA LEU A 192 -15.91 11.77 5.94
C LEU A 192 -15.94 11.49 4.44
N LEU A 193 -16.36 12.46 3.62
CA LEU A 193 -16.37 12.35 2.15
C LEU A 193 -15.00 12.00 1.60
N SER A 194 -13.95 12.52 2.25
CA SER A 194 -12.60 12.15 1.90
C SER A 194 -12.44 10.64 1.96
N PHE A 195 -13.01 9.87 2.89
CA PHE A 195 -12.90 8.40 2.92
C PHE A 195 -13.63 7.66 1.78
N PHE A 196 -14.68 8.25 1.20
CA PHE A 196 -15.48 7.61 0.15
C PHE A 196 -14.96 7.88 -1.28
N TYR A 197 -14.24 8.99 -1.51
CA TYR A 197 -13.89 9.46 -2.87
C TYR A 197 -12.37 9.67 -3.07
N GLY A 198 -11.91 9.53 -4.32
CA GLY A 198 -10.52 9.79 -4.70
C GLY A 198 -10.19 11.28 -4.88
N ARG A 199 -8.89 11.66 -4.90
CA ARG A 199 -8.44 13.07 -4.99
C ARG A 199 -8.99 13.84 -6.20
N ARG A 200 -9.17 13.15 -7.34
CA ARG A 200 -9.71 13.73 -8.59
C ARG A 200 -11.24 13.82 -8.61
N GLU A 201 -11.92 13.10 -7.71
CA GLU A 201 -13.39 13.05 -7.63
C GLU A 201 -13.94 13.94 -6.51
N LEU A 202 -13.14 14.16 -5.46
CA LEU A 202 -13.54 14.78 -4.20
C LEU A 202 -14.03 16.24 -4.36
N GLY A 203 -13.53 16.99 -5.35
CA GLY A 203 -13.85 18.41 -5.53
C GLY A 203 -15.34 18.66 -5.76
N LEU A 204 -15.93 18.00 -6.75
CA LEU A 204 -17.37 18.07 -7.04
C LEU A 204 -18.23 17.66 -5.85
N ARG A 205 -17.84 16.63 -5.07
CA ARG A 205 -18.65 16.11 -3.95
C ARG A 205 -18.58 17.03 -2.74
N CYS A 206 -17.42 17.63 -2.47
CA CYS A 206 -17.32 18.74 -1.52
C CYS A 206 -18.14 19.95 -2.00
N GLY A 207 -18.13 20.24 -3.31
CA GLY A 207 -18.96 21.28 -3.92
C GLY A 207 -20.46 21.05 -3.72
N LEU A 208 -20.96 19.83 -3.96
CA LEU A 208 -22.35 19.45 -3.70
C LEU A 208 -22.74 19.64 -2.23
N PHE A 209 -21.88 19.19 -1.30
CA PHE A 209 -22.09 19.39 0.13
C PHE A 209 -22.16 20.88 0.50
N VAL A 210 -21.18 21.68 0.10
CA VAL A 210 -21.12 23.12 0.43
C VAL A 210 -22.23 23.92 -0.25
N SER A 211 -22.65 23.51 -1.45
CA SER A 211 -23.75 24.16 -2.18
C SER A 211 -25.09 24.09 -1.43
N ALA A 212 -25.23 23.18 -0.46
CA ALA A 212 -26.38 23.16 0.41
C ALA A 212 -26.51 24.43 1.27
N ALA A 213 -25.43 25.16 1.55
CA ALA A 213 -25.49 26.43 2.29
C ALA A 213 -26.25 27.55 1.54
N PRO A 214 -25.91 27.93 0.29
CA PRO A 214 -26.69 28.91 -0.45
C PRO A 214 -28.10 28.39 -0.78
N LEU A 215 -28.27 27.09 -1.00
CA LEU A 215 -29.61 26.50 -1.18
C LEU A 215 -30.47 26.66 0.08
N SER A 216 -29.88 26.46 1.26
CA SER A 216 -30.52 26.70 2.56
C SER A 216 -31.02 28.13 2.70
N ASN A 217 -30.16 29.12 2.40
CA ASN A 217 -30.54 30.53 2.47
C ASN A 217 -31.68 30.89 1.47
N THR A 218 -31.75 30.18 0.34
CA THR A 218 -32.87 30.32 -0.62
C THR A 218 -34.18 29.86 0.01
N PHE A 219 -34.19 28.69 0.66
CA PHE A 219 -35.35 28.17 1.37
C PHE A 219 -35.72 29.03 2.57
N ALA A 220 -34.74 29.50 3.36
CA ALA A 220 -34.97 30.36 4.51
C ALA A 220 -35.68 31.66 4.12
N GLY A 221 -35.25 32.33 3.04
CA GLY A 221 -35.92 33.52 2.52
C GLY A 221 -37.35 33.26 2.02
N ALA A 222 -37.56 32.14 1.32
CA ALA A 222 -38.88 31.75 0.81
C ALA A 222 -39.86 31.32 1.92
N LEU A 223 -39.39 30.57 2.91
CA LEU A 223 -40.17 30.18 4.09
C LEU A 223 -40.52 31.40 4.95
N ALA A 224 -39.56 32.30 5.14
CA ALA A 224 -39.80 33.55 5.86
C ALA A 224 -40.87 34.40 5.19
N TYR A 225 -40.82 34.57 3.87
CA TYR A 225 -41.88 35.23 3.09
C TYR A 225 -43.25 34.56 3.29
N GLY A 226 -43.32 33.23 3.19
CA GLY A 226 -44.58 32.47 3.34
C GLY A 226 -45.17 32.50 4.75
N ILE A 227 -44.33 32.52 5.78
CA ILE A 227 -44.77 32.53 7.19
C ILE A 227 -45.14 33.95 7.64
N THR A 228 -44.36 34.96 7.25
CA THR A 228 -44.62 36.35 7.65
C THR A 228 -45.78 37.00 6.90
N SER A 229 -46.17 36.46 5.74
CA SER A 229 -47.38 36.86 5.01
C SER A 229 -48.68 36.26 5.59
N GLY A 230 -48.58 35.24 6.45
CA GLY A 230 -49.71 34.62 7.13
C GLY A 230 -50.03 35.23 8.49
N HIS A 231 -51.31 35.23 8.89
CA HIS A 231 -51.72 35.64 10.24
C HIS A 231 -51.79 34.43 11.17
N SER A 232 -50.73 34.20 11.95
CA SER A 232 -50.70 33.11 12.94
C SER A 232 -51.02 33.62 14.35
N LYS A 233 -51.51 32.73 15.24
CA LYS A 233 -51.76 33.05 16.66
C LYS A 233 -50.47 33.14 17.50
N LEU A 234 -49.33 32.71 16.94
CA LEU A 234 -48.00 32.80 17.53
C LEU A 234 -47.23 33.95 16.88
N ALA A 235 -46.30 34.56 17.62
CA ALA A 235 -45.39 35.56 17.02
C ALA A 235 -44.64 34.93 15.84
N ASN A 236 -44.57 35.64 14.70
CA ASN A 236 -44.05 35.10 13.44
C ASN A 236 -42.61 34.58 13.60
N TRP A 237 -41.77 35.24 14.38
CA TRP A 237 -40.40 34.78 14.66
C TRP A 237 -40.33 33.46 15.45
N ARG A 238 -41.30 33.17 16.33
CA ARG A 238 -41.36 31.88 17.05
C ARG A 238 -41.78 30.75 16.11
N LEU A 239 -42.70 31.05 15.20
CA LEU A 239 -43.15 30.08 14.19
C LEU A 239 -42.02 29.73 13.22
N LEU A 240 -41.18 30.70 12.84
CA LEU A 240 -39.97 30.46 12.05
C LEU A 240 -39.06 29.42 12.71
N PHE A 241 -38.69 29.60 13.97
CA PHE A 241 -37.81 28.62 14.66
C PHE A 241 -38.45 27.23 14.81
N LEU A 242 -39.77 27.14 14.95
CA LEU A 242 -40.46 25.86 15.10
C LEU A 242 -40.54 25.07 13.77
N VAL A 243 -40.92 25.75 12.68
CA VAL A 243 -41.07 25.14 11.36
C VAL A 243 -39.71 24.73 10.78
N GLU A 244 -38.67 25.52 11.07
CA GLU A 244 -37.33 25.30 10.55
C GLU A 244 -36.54 24.26 11.37
N GLY A 245 -36.70 24.23 12.70
CA GLY A 245 -36.01 23.28 13.58
C GLY A 245 -36.61 21.87 13.61
N ALA A 246 -37.92 21.71 13.35
CA ALA A 246 -38.58 20.39 13.42
C ALA A 246 -38.08 19.39 12.34
N PRO A 247 -37.83 19.78 11.07
CA PRO A 247 -37.20 18.90 10.09
C PRO A 247 -35.83 18.35 10.51
N SER A 248 -35.04 19.12 11.26
CA SER A 248 -33.74 18.69 11.81
C SER A 248 -33.88 17.45 12.72
N LEU A 249 -34.97 17.34 13.49
CA LEU A 249 -35.26 16.18 14.34
C LEU A 249 -35.55 14.92 13.53
N LEU A 250 -36.30 15.04 12.42
CA LEU A 250 -36.59 13.93 11.52
C LEU A 250 -35.33 13.50 10.76
N ALA A 251 -34.52 14.47 10.35
CA ALA A 251 -33.27 14.22 9.64
C ALA A 251 -32.24 13.46 10.51
N ALA A 252 -32.28 13.61 11.84
CA ALA A 252 -31.47 12.79 12.75
C ALA A 252 -31.79 11.28 12.62
N GLY A 253 -33.08 10.93 12.46
CA GLY A 253 -33.50 9.56 12.15
C GLY A 253 -32.98 9.08 10.80
N LEU A 254 -33.06 9.93 9.77
CA LEU A 254 -32.51 9.61 8.44
C LEU A 254 -31.00 9.36 8.48
N ALA A 255 -30.25 10.18 9.22
CA ALA A 255 -28.82 10.00 9.43
C ALA A 255 -28.51 8.65 10.10
N TYR A 256 -29.28 8.26 11.12
CA TYR A 256 -29.06 7.02 11.86
C TYR A 256 -29.29 5.76 10.99
N PHE A 257 -30.32 5.77 10.14
CA PHE A 257 -30.69 4.60 9.34
C PHE A 257 -29.99 4.49 7.99
N TYR A 258 -29.67 5.62 7.34
CA TYR A 258 -29.24 5.64 5.93
C TYR A 258 -27.79 6.07 5.72
N LEU A 259 -27.11 6.69 6.70
CA LEU A 259 -25.70 7.08 6.54
C LEU A 259 -24.78 5.84 6.70
N PRO A 260 -23.95 5.49 5.70
CA PRO A 260 -23.02 4.38 5.83
C PRO A 260 -21.76 4.79 6.64
N ASP A 261 -21.21 3.85 7.42
CA ASP A 261 -19.99 4.10 8.21
C ASP A 261 -18.71 4.01 7.37
N HIS A 262 -18.70 3.16 6.34
CA HIS A 262 -17.56 2.93 5.45
C HIS A 262 -18.07 2.45 4.08
N PRO A 263 -17.32 2.63 2.98
CA PRO A 263 -17.70 2.08 1.66
C PRO A 263 -18.04 0.58 1.68
N SER A 264 -17.39 -0.20 2.55
CA SER A 264 -17.63 -1.65 2.69
C SER A 264 -18.86 -2.00 3.54
N SER A 265 -19.37 -1.08 4.38
CA SER A 265 -20.55 -1.30 5.22
C SER A 265 -21.83 -0.69 4.63
N ALA A 266 -21.75 -0.13 3.41
CA ALA A 266 -22.89 0.45 2.72
C ALA A 266 -23.94 -0.62 2.41
N ARG A 267 -25.09 -0.57 3.12
CA ARG A 267 -26.22 -1.52 2.97
C ARG A 267 -26.83 -1.53 1.57
N PHE A 268 -26.54 -0.51 0.78
CA PHE A 268 -27.15 -0.27 -0.52
C PHE A 268 -26.30 -0.72 -1.71
N LEU A 269 -25.09 -1.23 -1.44
CA LEU A 269 -24.22 -1.90 -2.39
C LEU A 269 -24.37 -3.42 -2.24
N ASN A 270 -24.31 -4.17 -3.33
CA ASN A 270 -24.23 -5.63 -3.29
C ASN A 270 -22.79 -6.10 -2.95
N GLU A 271 -22.56 -7.40 -2.73
CA GLU A 271 -21.25 -7.91 -2.30
C GLU A 271 -20.12 -7.64 -3.32
N GLU A 272 -20.40 -7.77 -4.62
CA GLU A 272 -19.45 -7.46 -5.69
C GLU A 272 -19.09 -5.97 -5.75
N GLU A 273 -20.08 -5.09 -5.57
CA GLU A 273 -19.90 -3.63 -5.50
C GLU A 273 -19.13 -3.20 -4.23
N LYS A 274 -19.30 -3.92 -3.11
CA LYS A 274 -18.51 -3.72 -1.89
C LYS A 274 -17.05 -4.13 -2.07
N ASP A 275 -16.78 -5.18 -2.84
CA ASP A 275 -15.42 -5.60 -3.18
C ASP A 275 -14.70 -4.55 -4.02
N VAL A 276 -15.40 -3.99 -5.01
CA VAL A 276 -14.90 -2.84 -5.77
C VAL A 276 -14.66 -1.62 -4.88
N ALA A 277 -15.60 -1.30 -3.98
CA ALA A 277 -15.43 -0.20 -3.04
C ALA A 277 -14.21 -0.40 -2.11
N ARG A 278 -13.95 -1.64 -1.66
CA ARG A 278 -12.73 -2.01 -0.90
C ARG A 278 -11.47 -1.84 -1.74
N ALA A 279 -11.48 -2.35 -2.98
CA ALA A 279 -10.36 -2.22 -3.90
C ALA A 279 -10.02 -0.75 -4.22
N ARG A 280 -11.03 0.12 -4.38
CA ARG A 280 -10.85 1.57 -4.57
C ARG A 280 -10.23 2.25 -3.34
N SER A 281 -10.64 1.84 -2.14
CA SER A 281 -10.04 2.33 -0.89
C SER A 281 -8.57 1.89 -0.75
N LEU A 282 -8.26 0.64 -1.10
CA LEU A 282 -6.90 0.08 -1.06
C LEU A 282 -5.95 0.72 -2.08
N ARG A 283 -6.43 0.99 -3.32
CA ARG A 283 -5.69 1.73 -4.37
C ARG A 283 -5.23 3.12 -3.91
N ARG A 284 -5.88 3.69 -2.90
CA ARG A 284 -5.65 5.05 -2.43
C ARG A 284 -4.73 5.14 -1.22
N SER A 285 -4.81 4.17 -0.30
CA SER A 285 -4.19 4.28 1.01
C SER A 285 -2.87 3.51 1.10
N GLY A 286 -2.64 2.48 0.27
CA GLY A 286 -1.54 1.53 0.49
C GLY A 286 -1.67 0.75 1.82
N GLU A 287 -2.72 1.01 2.60
CA GLU A 287 -3.04 0.40 3.88
C GLU A 287 -4.50 -0.04 3.86
N ALA A 288 -4.73 -1.27 4.31
CA ALA A 288 -6.07 -1.77 4.59
C ALA A 288 -6.54 -1.15 5.91
N GLU A 289 -7.68 -0.47 5.87
CA GLU A 289 -8.40 0.06 7.03
C GLU A 289 -7.81 1.27 7.78
N ARG A 290 -8.73 1.94 8.47
CA ARG A 290 -8.57 3.17 9.23
C ARG A 290 -7.42 3.06 10.24
N VAL A 291 -6.24 3.63 9.92
CA VAL A 291 -5.12 3.66 10.87
C VAL A 291 -5.48 4.52 12.08
N SER A 292 -5.66 3.87 13.24
CA SER A 292 -5.90 4.54 14.51
C SER A 292 -4.58 5.08 15.08
N GLY A 293 -4.13 6.21 14.54
CA GLY A 293 -3.02 6.96 15.10
C GLY A 293 -2.91 8.34 14.46
N VAL A 294 -2.41 9.31 15.22
CA VAL A 294 -2.07 10.65 14.74
C VAL A 294 -0.57 10.80 14.90
N ASN A 295 0.16 10.95 13.80
CA ASN A 295 1.62 11.08 13.85
C ASN A 295 2.00 12.52 14.22
N LEU A 296 2.23 12.78 15.52
CA LEU A 296 2.55 14.10 16.08
C LEU A 296 3.72 14.82 15.37
N LYS A 297 4.69 14.07 14.85
CA LYS A 297 5.83 14.63 14.10
C LYS A 297 5.43 15.17 12.73
N GLU A 298 4.50 14.51 12.06
CA GLU A 298 3.93 14.99 10.78
C GLU A 298 2.94 16.14 11.00
N LEU A 299 2.27 16.18 12.15
CA LEU A 299 1.48 17.35 12.56
C LEU A 299 2.36 18.59 12.76
N ALA A 300 3.46 18.45 13.50
CA ALA A 300 4.41 19.54 13.75
C ALA A 300 5.02 20.09 12.44
N LYS A 301 5.36 19.22 11.49
CA LYS A 301 5.81 19.64 10.15
C LYS A 301 4.74 20.40 9.36
N THR A 302 3.46 20.08 9.56
CA THR A 302 2.36 20.80 8.89
C THR A 302 2.19 22.21 9.44
N LEU A 303 2.43 22.41 10.75
CA LEU A 303 2.41 23.75 11.36
C LEU A 303 3.52 24.66 10.82
N LEU A 304 4.64 24.09 10.40
CA LEU A 304 5.78 24.81 9.81
C LEU A 304 5.62 25.04 8.29
N ASP A 305 4.64 24.42 7.64
CA ASP A 305 4.38 24.58 6.21
C ASP A 305 3.46 25.78 5.96
N VAL A 306 3.89 26.71 5.10
CA VAL A 306 3.14 27.93 4.77
C VAL A 306 1.84 27.67 4.00
N LYS A 307 1.74 26.54 3.27
CA LYS A 307 0.56 26.21 2.43
C LYS A 307 -0.75 26.14 3.23
N PRO A 308 -0.86 25.36 4.33
CA PRO A 308 -2.03 25.35 5.20
C PRO A 308 -2.44 26.73 5.72
N TRP A 309 -1.47 27.58 6.10
CA TRP A 309 -1.74 28.93 6.62
C TRP A 309 -2.34 29.84 5.56
N ILE A 310 -1.82 29.81 4.32
CA ILE A 310 -2.40 30.60 3.22
C ILE A 310 -3.85 30.18 2.98
N THR A 311 -4.11 28.86 2.91
CA THR A 311 -5.49 28.38 2.72
C THR A 311 -6.41 28.70 3.90
N ALA A 312 -5.88 28.74 5.13
CA ALA A 312 -6.61 29.15 6.33
C ALA A 312 -6.97 30.64 6.30
N LEU A 313 -6.06 31.50 5.87
CA LEU A 313 -6.31 32.94 5.66
C LEU A 313 -7.29 33.20 4.51
N MET A 314 -7.24 32.38 3.46
CA MET A 314 -8.24 32.42 2.39
C MET A 314 -9.64 32.07 2.92
N TYR A 315 -9.75 31.01 3.71
CA TYR A 315 -11.00 30.60 4.33
C TYR A 315 -11.52 31.63 5.34
N PHE A 316 -10.64 32.21 6.15
CA PHE A 316 -10.94 33.36 7.01
C PHE A 316 -11.56 34.52 6.21
N SER A 317 -10.89 34.93 5.13
CA SER A 317 -11.31 36.06 4.29
C SER A 317 -12.68 35.82 3.66
N CYS A 318 -12.94 34.60 3.18
CA CYS A 318 -14.24 34.23 2.65
C CYS A 318 -15.31 34.18 3.75
N ASN A 319 -14.99 33.66 4.94
CA ASN A 319 -15.93 33.54 6.05
C ASN A 319 -16.36 34.88 6.65
N VAL A 320 -15.52 35.92 6.59
CA VAL A 320 -15.93 37.31 6.93
C VAL A 320 -17.13 37.74 6.08
N SER A 321 -17.10 37.44 4.78
CA SER A 321 -18.15 37.80 3.82
C SER A 321 -19.34 36.83 3.85
N PHE A 322 -19.07 35.53 4.03
CA PHE A 322 -20.09 34.48 4.04
C PHE A 322 -20.99 34.51 5.28
N SER A 323 -20.45 34.86 6.45
CA SER A 323 -21.24 34.91 7.70
C SER A 323 -22.13 36.15 7.78
N SER A 324 -21.69 37.26 7.19
CA SER A 324 -22.40 38.53 7.25
C SER A 324 -23.52 38.63 6.22
N LEU A 325 -23.28 38.16 4.99
CA LEU A 325 -24.24 38.34 3.90
C LEU A 325 -25.64 37.73 4.19
N PRO A 326 -25.80 36.46 4.62
CA PRO A 326 -27.12 35.87 4.85
C PRO A 326 -27.90 36.53 5.99
N VAL A 327 -27.21 36.93 7.06
CA VAL A 327 -27.85 37.48 8.26
C VAL A 327 -28.28 38.93 8.06
N PHE A 328 -27.48 39.73 7.34
CA PHE A 328 -27.75 41.15 7.16
C PHE A 328 -28.45 41.49 5.83
N LEU A 329 -28.46 40.58 4.83
CA LEU A 329 -29.09 40.85 3.54
C LEU A 329 -30.57 41.24 3.62
N PRO A 330 -31.42 40.58 4.43
CA PRO A 330 -32.81 41.00 4.60
C PRO A 330 -32.92 42.46 5.09
N THR A 331 -32.09 42.86 6.05
CA THR A 331 -32.05 44.23 6.58
C THR A 331 -31.55 45.21 5.52
N ILE A 332 -30.49 44.85 4.80
CA ILE A 332 -29.94 45.66 3.71
C ILE A 332 -31.01 45.90 2.63
N LEU A 333 -31.83 44.90 2.28
CA LEU A 333 -32.92 45.06 1.30
C LEU A 333 -34.06 45.92 1.85
N LYS A 334 -34.45 45.75 3.11
CA LYS A 334 -35.42 46.64 3.78
C LYS A 334 -34.96 48.10 3.70
N ASP A 335 -33.68 48.34 3.99
CA ASP A 335 -33.03 49.65 3.91
C ASP A 335 -32.83 50.18 2.47
N MET A 336 -33.00 49.33 1.44
CA MET A 336 -33.10 49.75 0.04
C MET A 336 -34.51 50.24 -0.34
N GLY A 337 -35.49 50.13 0.56
CA GLY A 337 -36.87 50.60 0.37
C GLY A 337 -37.89 49.52 0.06
N PHE A 338 -37.54 48.23 0.21
CA PHE A 338 -38.49 47.13 0.08
C PHE A 338 -39.27 46.88 1.39
N GLU A 339 -40.52 46.44 1.30
CA GLU A 339 -41.29 46.02 2.48
C GLU A 339 -40.64 44.80 3.15
N ALA A 340 -40.87 44.61 4.45
CA ALA A 340 -40.23 43.56 5.24
C ALA A 340 -40.46 42.14 4.66
N VAL A 341 -41.65 41.89 4.13
CA VAL A 341 -42.02 40.62 3.50
C VAL A 341 -41.30 40.47 2.15
N ASP A 342 -41.36 41.47 1.28
CA ASP A 342 -40.67 41.47 -0.02
C ASP A 342 -39.15 41.36 0.11
N ALA A 343 -38.56 42.03 1.09
CA ALA A 343 -37.13 41.98 1.38
C ALA A 343 -36.65 40.56 1.72
N GLN A 344 -37.46 39.77 2.45
CA GLN A 344 -37.15 38.36 2.74
C GLN A 344 -37.21 37.51 1.47
N GLY A 345 -38.24 37.67 0.63
CA GLY A 345 -38.38 36.94 -0.62
C GLY A 345 -37.28 37.26 -1.64
N LEU A 346 -36.87 38.53 -1.74
CA LEU A 346 -35.82 39.00 -2.65
C LEU A 346 -34.41 38.51 -2.28
N THR A 347 -34.21 37.90 -1.10
CA THR A 347 -32.95 37.22 -0.76
C THR A 347 -32.77 35.90 -1.49
N ALA A 348 -33.86 35.22 -1.87
CA ALA A 348 -33.80 33.87 -2.42
C ALA A 348 -33.10 33.78 -3.80
N PRO A 349 -33.39 34.67 -4.77
CA PRO A 349 -32.79 34.54 -6.12
C PRO A 349 -31.26 34.64 -6.16
N PRO A 350 -30.60 35.61 -5.48
CA PRO A 350 -29.13 35.67 -5.43
C PRO A 350 -28.49 34.39 -4.87
N PHE A 351 -29.08 33.81 -3.81
CA PHE A 351 -28.57 32.58 -3.21
C PHE A 351 -28.82 31.35 -4.10
N PHE A 352 -29.93 31.28 -4.83
CA PHE A 352 -30.19 30.19 -5.77
C PHE A 352 -29.18 30.19 -6.93
N ILE A 353 -28.85 31.37 -7.47
CA ILE A 353 -27.79 31.50 -8.47
C ILE A 353 -26.45 31.08 -7.89
N SER A 354 -26.15 31.50 -6.65
CA SER A 354 -24.94 31.08 -5.95
C SER A 354 -24.83 29.57 -5.75
N PHE A 355 -25.95 28.87 -5.50
CA PHE A 355 -26.03 27.41 -5.46
C PHE A 355 -25.59 26.78 -6.79
N LEU A 356 -26.15 27.26 -7.91
CA LEU A 356 -25.80 26.75 -9.25
C LEU A 356 -24.31 26.99 -9.57
N PHE A 357 -23.79 28.19 -9.28
CA PHE A 357 -22.37 28.48 -9.49
C PHE A 357 -21.46 27.68 -8.57
N SER A 358 -21.87 27.36 -7.34
CA SER A 358 -21.06 26.55 -6.43
C SER A 358 -20.85 25.12 -6.97
N ILE A 359 -21.87 24.54 -7.62
CA ILE A 359 -21.75 23.24 -8.29
C ILE A 359 -20.98 23.37 -9.61
N LEU A 360 -21.33 24.35 -10.44
CA LEU A 360 -20.71 24.55 -11.76
C LEU A 360 -19.20 24.79 -11.64
N THR A 361 -18.78 25.64 -10.71
CA THR A 361 -17.37 25.99 -10.53
C THR A 361 -16.55 24.84 -10.00
N THR A 362 -17.07 24.04 -9.06
CA THR A 362 -16.37 22.86 -8.55
C THR A 362 -16.26 21.76 -9.62
N TRP A 363 -17.31 21.58 -10.43
CA TRP A 363 -17.26 20.71 -11.62
C TRP A 363 -16.22 21.18 -12.65
N LEU A 364 -16.23 22.47 -13.00
CA LEU A 364 -15.32 23.06 -13.97
C LEU A 364 -13.86 23.02 -13.48
N SER A 365 -13.66 23.32 -12.20
CA SER A 365 -12.37 23.28 -11.50
C SER A 365 -11.77 21.88 -11.49
N ASP A 366 -12.59 20.85 -11.28
CA ASP A 366 -12.16 19.45 -11.38
C ASP A 366 -11.88 19.02 -12.83
N ARG A 367 -12.58 19.54 -13.83
CA ARG A 367 -12.26 19.25 -15.25
C ARG A 367 -11.00 19.95 -15.74
N LEU A 368 -10.84 21.23 -15.40
CA LEU A 368 -9.70 22.05 -15.85
C LEU A 368 -8.43 21.82 -15.02
N GLN A 369 -8.54 21.20 -13.84
CA GLN A 369 -7.45 21.03 -12.87
C GLN A 369 -6.77 22.37 -12.49
N GLN A 370 -7.47 23.51 -12.60
CA GLN A 370 -6.95 24.87 -12.34
C GLN A 370 -7.72 25.59 -11.22
N ARG A 371 -7.78 24.99 -10.02
CA ARG A 371 -8.59 25.50 -8.90
C ARG A 371 -8.24 26.93 -8.48
N GLY A 372 -6.95 27.27 -8.51
CA GLY A 372 -6.47 28.60 -8.13
C GLY A 372 -7.04 29.71 -9.03
N LEU A 373 -7.14 29.48 -10.34
CA LEU A 373 -7.67 30.49 -11.27
C LEU A 373 -9.18 30.68 -11.07
N THR A 374 -9.91 29.61 -10.82
CA THR A 374 -11.35 29.68 -10.48
C THR A 374 -11.56 30.51 -9.21
N ILE A 375 -10.78 30.27 -8.15
CA ILE A 375 -10.91 31.05 -6.91
C ILE A 375 -10.60 32.52 -7.15
N VAL A 376 -9.57 32.86 -7.93
CA VAL A 376 -9.23 34.24 -8.27
C VAL A 376 -10.37 34.93 -9.01
N LEU A 377 -10.90 34.29 -10.06
CA LEU A 377 -12.00 34.84 -10.85
C LEU A 377 -13.22 35.17 -9.98
N PHE A 378 -13.69 34.20 -9.19
CA PHE A 378 -14.89 34.38 -8.38
C PHE A 378 -14.66 35.30 -7.16
N SER A 379 -13.42 35.38 -6.66
CA SER A 379 -13.05 36.37 -5.65
C SER A 379 -13.14 37.80 -6.18
N LEU A 380 -12.66 38.03 -7.41
CA LEU A 380 -12.77 39.33 -8.07
C LEU A 380 -14.23 39.69 -8.38
N VAL A 381 -15.04 38.71 -8.80
CA VAL A 381 -16.49 38.91 -8.98
C VAL A 381 -17.16 39.35 -7.67
N ALA A 382 -16.82 38.70 -6.54
CA ALA A 382 -17.33 39.11 -5.24
C ALA A 382 -16.84 40.51 -4.83
N THR A 383 -15.56 40.84 -5.08
CA THR A 383 -15.01 42.19 -4.84
C THR A 383 -15.81 43.24 -5.59
N VAL A 384 -16.11 43.01 -6.88
CA VAL A 384 -16.94 43.92 -7.67
C VAL A 384 -18.34 44.03 -7.09
N GLY A 385 -18.96 42.91 -6.70
CA GLY A 385 -20.29 42.92 -6.07
C GLY A 385 -20.37 43.76 -4.81
N TYR A 386 -19.43 43.57 -3.88
CA TYR A 386 -19.34 44.36 -2.65
C TYR A 386 -18.94 45.82 -2.90
N ALA A 387 -18.09 46.09 -3.88
CA ALA A 387 -17.73 47.46 -4.27
C ALA A 387 -18.92 48.22 -4.86
N LEU A 388 -19.77 47.56 -5.66
CA LEU A 388 -21.02 48.15 -6.16
C LEU A 388 -22.00 48.44 -5.01
N LEU A 389 -22.11 47.53 -4.04
CA LEU A 389 -22.93 47.73 -2.84
C LEU A 389 -22.45 48.92 -1.98
N ALA A 390 -21.13 49.11 -1.87
CA ALA A 390 -20.53 50.21 -1.13
C ALA A 390 -20.64 51.55 -1.87
N GLY A 391 -20.36 51.57 -3.18
CA GLY A 391 -20.17 52.78 -3.97
C GLY A 391 -21.44 53.34 -4.63
N CYS A 392 -22.36 52.48 -5.09
CA CYS A 392 -23.51 52.90 -5.87
C CYS A 392 -24.73 53.24 -5.00
N THR A 393 -25.58 54.15 -5.49
CA THR A 393 -26.82 54.57 -4.81
C THR A 393 -28.08 53.98 -5.44
N SER A 394 -28.05 53.59 -6.72
CA SER A 394 -29.19 53.00 -7.41
C SER A 394 -29.54 51.61 -6.87
N VAL A 395 -30.82 51.39 -6.53
CA VAL A 395 -31.34 50.12 -5.99
C VAL A 395 -31.06 48.95 -6.92
N GLY A 396 -31.27 49.10 -8.24
CA GLY A 396 -31.02 48.04 -9.21
C GLY A 396 -29.56 47.60 -9.28
N VAL A 397 -28.63 48.57 -9.26
CA VAL A 397 -27.18 48.28 -9.28
C VAL A 397 -26.72 47.63 -7.97
N ARG A 398 -27.27 48.07 -6.83
CA ARG A 398 -26.99 47.48 -5.53
C ARG A 398 -27.52 46.04 -5.46
N TYR A 399 -28.74 45.78 -5.94
CA TYR A 399 -29.30 44.43 -6.00
C TYR A 399 -28.50 43.52 -6.93
N PHE A 400 -28.06 44.00 -8.10
CA PHE A 400 -27.11 43.27 -8.95
C PHE A 400 -25.77 42.99 -8.24
N GLY A 401 -25.29 43.94 -7.43
CA GLY A 401 -24.13 43.75 -6.55
C GLY A 401 -24.30 42.58 -5.58
N VAL A 402 -25.51 42.36 -5.04
CA VAL A 402 -25.82 41.19 -4.20
C VAL A 402 -25.67 39.88 -4.98
N PHE A 403 -26.13 39.81 -6.24
CA PHE A 403 -25.93 38.63 -7.09
C PHE A 403 -24.46 38.32 -7.30
N LEU A 404 -23.64 39.33 -7.60
CA LEU A 404 -22.20 39.14 -7.79
C LEU A 404 -21.48 38.75 -6.49
N ALA A 405 -21.85 39.37 -5.37
CA ALA A 405 -21.30 39.03 -4.06
C ALA A 405 -21.63 37.58 -3.68
N ALA A 406 -22.90 37.17 -3.79
CA ALA A 406 -23.32 35.81 -3.51
C ALA A 406 -22.71 34.80 -4.51
N ALA A 407 -22.72 35.09 -5.80
CA ALA A 407 -22.15 34.20 -6.82
C ALA A 407 -20.62 34.10 -6.76
N GLY A 408 -19.93 35.01 -6.08
CA GLY A 408 -18.48 34.94 -5.88
C GLY A 408 -18.08 34.24 -4.57
N VAL A 409 -18.67 34.64 -3.43
CA VAL A 409 -18.23 34.18 -2.09
C VAL A 409 -18.42 32.67 -1.89
N PHE A 410 -19.62 32.14 -2.16
CA PHE A 410 -19.91 30.73 -1.86
C PHE A 410 -19.11 29.76 -2.77
N PRO A 411 -18.96 30.02 -4.09
CA PRO A 411 -18.09 29.19 -4.94
C PRO A 411 -16.62 29.21 -4.53
N CYS A 412 -16.10 30.32 -3.99
CA CYS A 412 -14.74 30.37 -3.45
C CYS A 412 -14.57 29.38 -2.29
N ILE A 413 -15.51 29.37 -1.33
CA ILE A 413 -15.49 28.42 -0.20
C ILE A 413 -15.55 26.96 -0.70
N ALA A 414 -16.44 26.68 -1.65
CA ALA A 414 -16.59 25.35 -2.25
C ALA A 414 -15.30 24.83 -2.91
N ASN A 415 -14.47 25.73 -3.47
CA ASN A 415 -13.20 25.37 -4.12
C ASN A 415 -11.99 25.34 -3.16
N ILE A 416 -12.00 26.11 -2.06
CA ILE A 416 -10.90 26.15 -1.08
C ILE A 416 -10.77 24.81 -0.34
N LEU A 417 -11.89 24.25 0.13
CA LEU A 417 -11.92 22.99 0.88
C LEU A 417 -11.22 21.81 0.16
N PRO A 418 -11.54 21.48 -1.10
CA PRO A 418 -10.85 20.41 -1.82
C PRO A 418 -9.41 20.79 -2.21
N TRP A 419 -9.06 22.08 -2.30
CA TRP A 419 -7.69 22.50 -2.58
C TRP A 419 -6.75 22.21 -1.39
N VAL A 420 -7.23 22.40 -0.16
CA VAL A 420 -6.52 22.01 1.07
C VAL A 420 -6.29 20.50 1.11
N LEU A 421 -7.33 19.72 0.84
CA LEU A 421 -7.29 18.26 0.91
C LEU A 421 -6.33 17.64 -0.12
N ASN A 422 -6.23 18.22 -1.32
CA ASN A 422 -5.41 17.68 -2.40
C ASN A 422 -3.92 18.04 -2.30
N ASN A 423 -3.59 19.15 -1.65
CA ASN A 423 -2.21 19.64 -1.55
C ASN A 423 -1.42 19.04 -0.37
N GLN A 424 -2.03 18.15 0.42
CA GLN A 424 -1.38 17.50 1.56
C GLN A 424 -0.99 16.05 1.24
N GLY A 425 0.29 15.73 1.47
CA GLY A 425 0.93 14.49 1.01
C GLY A 425 0.51 13.22 1.77
N SER A 426 0.24 13.31 3.08
CA SER A 426 -0.14 12.17 3.93
C SER A 426 -1.48 12.39 4.64
N ASP A 427 -2.12 11.30 5.10
CA ASP A 427 -3.43 11.34 5.75
C ASP A 427 -3.42 12.18 7.05
N SER A 428 -2.36 12.07 7.86
CA SER A 428 -2.18 12.90 9.06
C SER A 428 -2.01 14.39 8.73
N ARG A 429 -1.33 14.74 7.61
CA ARG A 429 -1.17 16.13 7.17
C ARG A 429 -2.48 16.71 6.61
N ARG A 430 -3.30 15.90 5.93
CA ARG A 430 -4.65 16.29 5.50
C ARG A 430 -5.53 16.64 6.69
N GLY A 431 -5.55 15.77 7.70
CA GLY A 431 -6.30 16.02 8.94
C GLY A 431 -5.86 17.31 9.62
N MET A 432 -4.56 17.53 9.78
CA MET A 432 -4.04 18.77 10.37
C MET A 432 -4.32 20.01 9.54
N GLY A 433 -4.22 19.91 8.21
CA GLY A 433 -4.54 21.00 7.30
C GLY A 433 -5.99 21.45 7.43
N ILE A 434 -6.93 20.52 7.59
CA ILE A 434 -8.34 20.83 7.88
C ILE A 434 -8.49 21.48 9.25
N VAL A 435 -7.77 21.01 10.27
CA VAL A 435 -7.81 21.61 11.62
C VAL A 435 -7.32 23.05 11.60
N ILE A 436 -6.19 23.35 10.95
CA ILE A 436 -5.65 24.71 10.81
C ILE A 436 -6.62 25.61 10.02
N LEU A 437 -7.14 25.09 8.89
CA LEU A 437 -8.12 25.77 8.05
C LEU A 437 -9.33 26.22 8.88
N ASN A 438 -9.84 25.30 9.69
CA ASN A 438 -11.03 25.53 10.49
C ASN A 438 -10.76 26.43 11.69
N LEU A 439 -9.75 26.16 12.52
CA LEU A 439 -9.44 26.97 13.71
C LEU A 439 -9.23 28.45 13.36
N ILE A 440 -8.52 28.74 12.26
CA ILE A 440 -8.25 30.12 11.85
C ILE A 440 -9.40 30.66 11.02
N GLY A 441 -9.90 29.89 10.06
CA GLY A 441 -10.91 30.39 9.13
C GLY A 441 -12.28 30.59 9.78
N GLN A 442 -12.63 29.81 10.81
CA GLN A 442 -13.84 30.02 11.62
C GLN A 442 -13.72 31.20 12.59
N CYS A 443 -12.57 31.86 12.68
CA CYS A 443 -12.49 33.18 13.31
C CYS A 443 -13.00 34.32 12.41
N GLY A 444 -13.12 34.09 11.09
CA GLY A 444 -13.62 35.10 10.13
C GLY A 444 -15.01 35.66 10.50
N PRO A 445 -15.97 34.82 10.91
CA PRO A 445 -17.27 35.28 11.36
C PRO A 445 -17.26 36.20 12.57
N PHE A 446 -16.28 36.13 13.48
CA PHE A 446 -16.18 37.10 14.59
C PHE A 446 -16.05 38.53 14.07
N LEU A 447 -15.30 38.71 12.99
CA LEU A 447 -15.20 40.00 12.31
C LEU A 447 -16.47 40.26 11.49
N GLY A 448 -16.89 39.29 10.66
CA GLY A 448 -18.04 39.43 9.76
C GLY A 448 -19.35 39.84 10.45
N THR A 449 -19.66 39.28 11.62
CA THR A 449 -20.92 39.58 12.32
C THR A 449 -20.92 40.94 13.04
N ASN A 450 -19.77 41.59 13.16
CA ASN A 450 -19.61 42.85 13.92
C ASN A 450 -19.30 44.07 13.02
N ILE A 451 -19.18 43.90 11.71
CA ILE A 451 -18.86 44.99 10.76
C ILE A 451 -20.09 45.68 10.15
N PHE A 452 -21.31 45.30 10.56
CA PHE A 452 -22.59 45.90 10.14
C PHE A 452 -23.36 46.50 11.34
N PRO A 453 -22.82 47.52 12.04
CA PRO A 453 -23.54 48.16 13.13
C PRO A 453 -24.73 48.98 12.61
N ASP A 454 -25.79 49.09 13.40
CA ASP A 454 -26.99 49.86 13.04
C ASP A 454 -26.68 51.35 12.78
N SER A 455 -25.59 51.88 13.36
CA SER A 455 -25.11 53.25 13.11
C SER A 455 -24.68 53.53 11.67
N ASP A 456 -24.32 52.49 10.92
CA ASP A 456 -23.82 52.61 9.54
C ASP A 456 -24.94 52.37 8.50
N GLY A 457 -26.16 52.07 8.94
CA GLY A 457 -27.35 51.99 8.08
C GLY A 457 -27.70 53.35 7.47
N PRO A 458 -28.41 53.42 6.32
CA PRO A 458 -28.98 52.31 5.52
C PRO A 458 -28.03 51.73 4.46
N ARG A 459 -26.78 52.22 4.41
CA ARG A 459 -25.83 51.85 3.33
C ARG A 459 -24.75 50.87 3.76
N TYR A 460 -24.42 50.81 5.05
CA TYR A 460 -23.42 49.92 5.62
C TYR A 460 -22.07 49.95 4.87
N ILE A 461 -21.65 51.13 4.41
CA ILE A 461 -20.50 51.32 3.50
C ILE A 461 -19.24 50.66 4.07
N ARG A 462 -19.01 50.80 5.38
CA ARG A 462 -17.88 50.21 6.08
C ARG A 462 -17.88 48.69 5.97
N GLY A 463 -18.98 48.04 6.33
CA GLY A 463 -19.13 46.58 6.24
C GLY A 463 -18.92 46.06 4.82
N GLN A 464 -19.57 46.70 3.83
CA GLN A 464 -19.43 46.31 2.42
C GLN A 464 -18.00 46.50 1.90
N SER A 465 -17.33 47.59 2.27
CA SER A 465 -15.94 47.87 1.87
C SER A 465 -14.95 46.89 2.48
N VAL A 466 -15.17 46.50 3.75
CA VAL A 466 -14.37 45.47 4.42
C VAL A 466 -14.53 44.12 3.72
N CYS A 467 -15.76 43.70 3.40
CA CYS A 467 -16.00 42.48 2.63
C CYS A 467 -15.34 42.52 1.25
N ALA A 468 -15.43 43.65 0.52
CA ALA A 468 -14.74 43.82 -0.77
C ALA A 468 -13.22 43.66 -0.65
N ALA A 469 -12.62 44.25 0.38
CA ALA A 469 -11.19 44.19 0.65
C ALA A 469 -10.74 42.76 0.98
N PHE A 470 -11.48 42.03 1.82
CA PHE A 470 -11.17 40.64 2.15
C PHE A 470 -11.33 39.70 0.95
N MET A 471 -12.34 39.92 0.10
CA MET A 471 -12.47 39.14 -1.14
C MET A 471 -11.34 39.43 -2.13
N PHE A 472 -10.88 40.69 -2.22
CA PHE A 472 -9.72 41.04 -3.06
C PHE A 472 -8.44 40.43 -2.50
N PHE A 473 -8.26 40.49 -1.17
CA PHE A 473 -7.16 39.84 -0.48
C PHE A 473 -7.16 38.32 -0.71
N ASN A 474 -8.32 37.68 -0.72
CA ASN A 474 -8.45 36.26 -1.07
C ASN A 474 -7.96 35.96 -2.49
N ALA A 475 -8.22 36.85 -3.46
CA ALA A 475 -7.69 36.71 -4.82
C ALA A 475 -6.15 36.78 -4.84
N ILE A 476 -5.55 37.71 -4.08
CA ILE A 476 -4.09 37.83 -3.93
C ILE A 476 -3.51 36.57 -3.28
N LEU A 477 -4.12 36.07 -2.21
CA LEU A 477 -3.69 34.85 -1.53
C LEU A 477 -3.77 33.63 -2.46
N ALA A 478 -4.85 33.50 -3.23
CA ALA A 478 -5.03 32.43 -4.22
C ALA A 478 -3.97 32.49 -5.32
N LEU A 479 -3.67 33.68 -5.85
CA LEU A 479 -2.58 33.88 -6.81
C LEU A 479 -1.23 33.53 -6.19
N SER A 480 -0.96 34.00 -4.98
CA SER A 480 0.29 33.76 -4.26
C SER A 480 0.53 32.27 -4.01
N LEU A 481 -0.50 31.55 -3.54
CA LEU A 481 -0.44 30.10 -3.36
C LEU A 481 -0.21 29.38 -4.68
N ARG A 482 -0.88 29.81 -5.76
CA ARG A 482 -0.68 29.25 -7.09
C ARG A 482 0.77 29.44 -7.55
N PHE A 483 1.32 30.65 -7.43
CA PHE A 483 2.70 30.92 -7.82
C PHE A 483 3.70 30.14 -6.96
N LEU A 484 3.46 30.03 -5.65
CA LEU A 484 4.26 29.22 -4.75
C LEU A 484 4.25 27.75 -5.17
N LEU A 485 3.08 27.17 -5.46
CA LEU A 485 2.97 25.78 -5.91
C LEU A 485 3.62 25.56 -7.28
N VAL A 486 3.46 26.49 -8.22
CA VAL A 486 4.12 26.42 -9.53
C VAL A 486 5.65 26.53 -9.37
N TRP A 487 6.13 27.38 -8.48
CA TRP A 487 7.55 27.52 -8.19
C TRP A 487 8.12 26.28 -7.48
N GLU A 488 7.43 25.74 -6.47
CA GLU A 488 7.81 24.51 -5.79
C GLU A 488 7.82 23.33 -6.78
N ASN A 489 6.80 23.19 -7.63
CA ASN A 489 6.76 22.17 -8.66
C ASN A 489 7.93 22.32 -9.62
N LYS A 490 8.20 23.52 -10.15
CA LYS A 490 9.39 23.78 -11.00
C LYS A 490 10.72 23.50 -10.31
N ARG A 491 10.82 23.77 -8.99
CA ARG A 491 12.01 23.47 -8.20
C ARG A 491 12.18 21.96 -8.01
N LEU A 492 11.08 21.25 -7.74
CA LEU A 492 11.05 19.79 -7.63
C LEU A 492 11.36 19.13 -8.98
N ASP A 493 10.82 19.64 -10.08
CA ASP A 493 11.10 19.21 -11.45
C ASP A 493 12.59 19.41 -11.82
N ARG A 494 13.23 20.48 -11.32
CA ARG A 494 14.68 20.71 -11.49
C ARG A 494 15.55 19.77 -10.65
N GLN A 495 15.06 19.30 -9.50
CA GLN A 495 15.82 18.45 -8.57
C GLN A 495 15.59 16.94 -8.80
N HIS A 496 14.42 16.56 -9.31
CA HIS A 496 13.98 15.16 -9.44
C HIS A 496 13.53 14.80 -10.86
N GLY A 497 13.56 15.74 -11.81
CA GLY A 497 12.99 15.58 -13.17
C GLY A 497 11.46 15.74 -13.18
N PRO A 498 10.85 16.21 -14.28
CA PRO A 498 9.39 16.33 -14.38
C PRO A 498 8.73 14.94 -14.46
N GLN A 499 7.79 14.67 -13.56
CA GLN A 499 6.87 13.54 -13.62
C GLN A 499 5.72 13.85 -14.57
N ASN A 500 5.51 12.97 -15.51
CA ASN A 500 4.86 13.28 -16.76
C ASN A 500 3.48 12.61 -16.76
N GLY A 501 2.42 13.44 -16.71
CA GLY A 501 1.03 13.02 -16.71
C GLY A 501 0.47 12.84 -18.13
N SER A 502 -0.24 11.73 -18.32
CA SER A 502 -0.78 11.12 -19.56
C SER A 502 -1.68 12.01 -20.44
N ALA A 503 -1.93 11.51 -21.66
CA ALA A 503 -2.26 12.33 -22.81
C ALA A 503 -3.69 12.77 -22.95
N VAL A 504 -3.87 14.05 -23.28
CA VAL A 504 -5.09 14.54 -23.94
C VAL A 504 -4.90 14.31 -25.44
N ASN A 505 -5.77 13.49 -26.02
CA ASN A 505 -5.83 13.22 -27.46
C ASN A 505 -5.93 14.52 -28.28
N ASP A 506 -4.89 14.72 -29.08
CA ASP A 506 -4.84 15.30 -30.42
C ASP A 506 -5.84 16.43 -30.77
N LYS A 507 -5.61 17.60 -30.17
CA LYS A 507 -5.16 18.80 -30.91
C LYS A 507 -4.22 19.60 -30.01
N GLY A 508 -2.93 19.39 -30.20
CA GLY A 508 -1.87 20.27 -29.66
C GLY A 508 -1.73 20.29 -28.14
N HIS A 509 -1.72 19.12 -27.49
CA HIS A 509 -1.24 19.00 -26.11
C HIS A 509 -0.20 17.89 -26.05
N ALA A 510 1.06 18.29 -25.91
CA ALA A 510 2.16 17.41 -25.59
C ALA A 510 2.01 16.95 -24.15
N VAL A 511 2.18 15.65 -24.00
CA VAL A 511 1.75 14.91 -22.86
C VAL A 511 2.97 14.41 -22.19
N GLY A 512 2.94 14.47 -20.88
CA GLY A 512 3.99 13.86 -20.15
C GLY A 512 3.89 12.33 -20.22
N GLU A 513 4.83 11.69 -20.91
CA GLU A 513 5.21 10.29 -20.69
C GLU A 513 6.30 10.20 -19.62
N GLU A 514 6.03 9.53 -18.49
CA GLU A 514 7.09 9.09 -17.57
C GLU A 514 7.94 8.07 -18.32
N ASN A 515 9.22 8.38 -18.58
CA ASN A 515 10.17 7.44 -19.17
C ASN A 515 10.42 6.28 -18.19
N TYR A 516 9.62 5.23 -18.28
CA TYR A 516 10.10 3.90 -17.98
C TYR A 516 11.03 3.50 -19.13
N ASP A 517 12.27 3.15 -18.82
CA ASP A 517 13.16 2.51 -19.80
C ASP A 517 12.64 1.09 -20.08
N ASN A 518 11.56 1.02 -20.87
CA ASN A 518 10.89 -0.22 -21.24
C ASN A 518 11.70 -1.03 -22.29
N THR A 519 12.91 -0.57 -22.66
CA THR A 519 13.80 -1.27 -23.59
C THR A 519 14.17 -2.67 -23.10
N HIS A 520 14.04 -2.93 -21.79
CA HIS A 520 14.35 -4.20 -21.14
C HIS A 520 13.14 -5.15 -20.96
N LEU A 521 11.94 -4.75 -21.40
CA LEU A 521 10.78 -5.64 -21.36
C LEU A 521 10.77 -6.58 -22.56
N TYR A 522 10.48 -7.86 -22.30
CA TYR A 522 10.34 -8.91 -23.31
C TYR A 522 9.00 -9.60 -23.21
N GLY A 523 8.26 -9.64 -24.32
CA GLY A 523 7.01 -10.38 -24.46
C GLY A 523 7.27 -11.75 -25.08
N ILE A 524 7.02 -12.84 -24.36
CA ILE A 524 7.27 -14.21 -24.84
C ILE A 524 5.96 -14.98 -24.89
N VAL A 525 5.63 -15.50 -26.07
CA VAL A 525 4.55 -16.47 -26.30
C VAL A 525 5.16 -17.85 -26.49
N ASP A 526 4.73 -18.83 -25.69
CA ASP A 526 5.04 -20.25 -25.81
C ASP A 526 3.80 -21.01 -26.29
N MET A 527 3.78 -21.37 -27.56
CA MET A 527 2.73 -22.17 -28.20
C MET A 527 2.99 -23.67 -27.98
N GLY A 528 2.80 -24.11 -26.74
CA GLY A 528 2.92 -25.51 -26.36
C GLY A 528 1.71 -26.35 -26.75
N SER A 529 1.90 -27.67 -26.80
CA SER A 529 0.88 -28.65 -27.20
C SER A 529 -0.42 -28.62 -26.38
N ASN A 530 -0.37 -28.16 -25.13
CA ASN A 530 -1.47 -28.23 -24.14
C ASN A 530 -1.99 -26.85 -23.69
N GLY A 531 -1.60 -25.79 -24.38
CA GLY A 531 -1.93 -24.42 -24.00
C GLY A 531 -0.88 -23.46 -24.51
N ILE A 532 -1.35 -22.28 -24.94
CA ILE A 532 -0.50 -21.18 -25.34
C ILE A 532 -0.31 -20.28 -24.12
N ARG A 533 0.94 -20.03 -23.74
CA ARG A 533 1.31 -19.22 -22.57
C ARG A 533 1.94 -17.92 -23.04
N PHE A 534 1.63 -16.84 -22.34
CA PHE A 534 2.21 -15.53 -22.58
C PHE A 534 2.79 -14.98 -21.29
N SER A 535 3.92 -14.29 -21.39
CA SER A 535 4.49 -13.53 -20.27
C SER A 535 5.24 -12.30 -20.76
N ILE A 536 5.18 -11.24 -19.97
CA ILE A 536 6.06 -10.09 -20.10
C ILE A 536 7.05 -10.16 -18.94
N THR A 537 8.34 -10.08 -19.27
CA THR A 537 9.44 -10.25 -18.33
C THR A 537 10.37 -9.06 -18.42
N ASP A 538 10.76 -8.54 -17.26
CA ASP A 538 11.74 -7.47 -17.12
C ASP A 538 13.15 -8.07 -17.03
N THR A 539 14.06 -7.53 -17.84
CA THR A 539 15.47 -7.93 -17.87
C THR A 539 16.41 -6.77 -17.52
N SER A 540 15.88 -5.72 -16.89
CA SER A 540 16.67 -4.57 -16.47
C SER A 540 17.68 -4.93 -15.36
N PRO A 541 18.91 -4.41 -15.41
CA PRO A 541 19.81 -4.47 -14.26
C PRO A 541 19.21 -3.70 -13.06
N PRO A 542 19.43 -4.14 -11.82
CA PRO A 542 20.30 -5.25 -11.42
C PRO A 542 19.59 -6.61 -11.27
N THR A 543 18.29 -6.70 -11.55
CA THR A 543 17.46 -7.90 -11.28
C THR A 543 17.36 -8.85 -12.48
N ALA A 544 17.93 -8.50 -13.63
CA ALA A 544 17.94 -9.28 -14.86
C ALA A 544 18.17 -10.79 -14.69
N ARG A 545 19.09 -11.20 -13.78
CA ARG A 545 19.40 -12.61 -13.49
C ARG A 545 18.18 -13.44 -13.06
N ILE A 546 17.24 -12.84 -12.33
CA ILE A 546 16.04 -13.53 -11.84
C ILE A 546 14.84 -13.38 -12.76
N MET A 547 14.98 -12.61 -13.85
CA MET A 547 13.98 -12.42 -14.91
C MET A 547 12.56 -12.19 -14.34
N PRO A 548 12.32 -11.11 -13.57
CA PRO A 548 11.03 -10.87 -12.93
C PRO A 548 9.90 -10.82 -13.96
N THR A 549 8.92 -11.71 -13.82
CA THR A 549 7.73 -11.70 -14.68
C THR A 549 6.77 -10.63 -14.18
N VAL A 550 6.52 -9.60 -15.00
CA VAL A 550 5.62 -8.50 -14.67
C VAL A 550 4.17 -8.81 -15.04
N TYR A 551 3.97 -9.65 -16.05
CA TYR A 551 2.65 -10.08 -16.48
C TYR A 551 2.69 -11.52 -17.03
N GLN A 552 1.62 -12.27 -16.84
CA GLN A 552 1.45 -13.60 -17.41
C GLN A 552 -0.02 -13.86 -17.77
N ASP A 553 -0.24 -14.55 -18.88
CA ASP A 553 -1.55 -15.01 -19.34
C ASP A 553 -1.45 -16.43 -19.95
N ARG A 554 -2.57 -17.12 -20.08
CA ARG A 554 -2.64 -18.45 -20.68
C ARG A 554 -3.96 -18.61 -21.46
N ALA A 555 -3.84 -18.94 -22.74
CA ALA A 555 -4.95 -19.48 -23.51
C ALA A 555 -5.05 -20.99 -23.31
N GLY A 556 -6.25 -21.47 -22.99
CA GLY A 556 -6.57 -22.89 -22.75
C GLY A 556 -6.60 -23.77 -24.02
N ILE A 557 -6.02 -23.31 -25.13
CA ILE A 557 -6.11 -23.96 -26.44
C ILE A 557 -5.12 -25.14 -26.50
N SER A 558 -5.63 -26.34 -26.74
CA SER A 558 -4.82 -27.56 -26.83
C SER A 558 -4.58 -27.92 -28.30
N LEU A 559 -3.44 -27.48 -28.85
CA LEU A 559 -3.06 -27.79 -30.24
C LEU A 559 -2.86 -29.29 -30.48
N TYR A 560 -2.53 -30.06 -29.43
CA TYR A 560 -2.48 -31.52 -29.51
C TYR A 560 -3.87 -32.11 -29.72
N ASP A 561 -4.81 -31.83 -28.82
CA ASP A 561 -6.16 -32.43 -28.88
C ASP A 561 -6.88 -32.05 -30.17
N ALA A 562 -6.66 -30.82 -30.67
CA ALA A 562 -7.19 -30.34 -31.95
C ALA A 562 -6.75 -31.18 -33.17
N GLN A 563 -5.59 -31.83 -33.12
CA GLN A 563 -5.03 -32.64 -34.21
C GLN A 563 -5.31 -34.14 -34.07
N PHE A 564 -5.78 -34.58 -32.89
CA PHE A 564 -6.04 -36.00 -32.57
C PHE A 564 -7.51 -36.31 -32.24
N SER A 565 -8.41 -35.34 -32.46
CA SER A 565 -9.87 -35.48 -32.29
C SER A 565 -10.52 -36.53 -33.21
N GLY A 566 -9.80 -37.03 -34.23
CA GLY A 566 -10.28 -38.05 -35.18
C GLY A 566 -9.88 -39.50 -34.90
N GLY A 567 -9.24 -39.81 -33.76
CA GLY A 567 -8.82 -41.17 -33.38
C GLY A 567 -7.29 -41.38 -33.35
N PRO A 568 -6.81 -42.54 -32.88
CA PRO A 568 -5.38 -42.78 -32.67
C PRO A 568 -4.66 -43.07 -34.01
N GLY A 569 -3.62 -42.30 -34.32
CA GLY A 569 -2.58 -42.72 -35.28
C GLY A 569 -2.29 -41.76 -36.44
N THR A 570 -3.18 -40.82 -36.77
CA THR A 570 -2.95 -39.86 -37.87
C THR A 570 -3.17 -38.42 -37.40
N ARG A 571 -2.11 -37.62 -37.44
CA ARG A 571 -2.12 -36.22 -36.99
C ARG A 571 -2.85 -35.38 -38.05
N LEU A 572 -4.02 -34.84 -37.69
CA LEU A 572 -4.83 -34.03 -38.58
C LEU A 572 -4.28 -32.60 -38.72
N PRO A 573 -4.60 -31.88 -39.80
CA PRO A 573 -4.39 -30.43 -39.88
C PRO A 573 -5.06 -29.72 -38.69
N ILE A 574 -4.45 -28.64 -38.20
CA ILE A 574 -5.05 -27.79 -37.17
C ILE A 574 -6.34 -27.19 -37.76
N PRO A 575 -7.53 -27.41 -37.15
CA PRO A 575 -8.79 -26.91 -37.67
C PRO A 575 -8.81 -25.39 -37.82
N ALA A 576 -9.50 -24.88 -38.85
CA ALA A 576 -9.59 -23.45 -39.13
C ALA A 576 -10.14 -22.64 -37.94
N GLU A 577 -11.13 -23.19 -37.21
CA GLU A 577 -11.68 -22.58 -35.99
C GLU A 577 -10.61 -22.38 -34.91
N ILE A 578 -9.73 -23.38 -34.71
CA ILE A 578 -8.64 -23.31 -33.74
C ILE A 578 -7.55 -22.34 -34.22
N VAL A 579 -7.30 -22.26 -35.53
CA VAL A 579 -6.38 -21.28 -36.10
C VAL A 579 -6.84 -19.85 -35.77
N GLU A 580 -8.12 -19.53 -36.02
CA GLU A 580 -8.66 -18.20 -35.70
C GLU A 580 -8.68 -17.94 -34.19
N GLU A 581 -9.03 -18.92 -33.35
CA GLU A 581 -8.98 -18.77 -31.89
C GLU A 581 -7.56 -18.43 -31.41
N VAL A 582 -6.53 -19.08 -31.97
CA VAL A 582 -5.13 -18.77 -31.64
C VAL A 582 -4.75 -17.36 -32.08
N VAL A 583 -5.17 -16.95 -33.28
CA VAL A 583 -4.93 -15.60 -33.82
C VAL A 583 -5.56 -14.54 -32.94
N GLU A 584 -6.83 -14.70 -32.55
CA GLU A 584 -7.52 -13.77 -31.64
C GLU A 584 -6.78 -13.62 -30.30
N ARG A 585 -6.25 -14.73 -29.77
CA ARG A 585 -5.46 -14.69 -28.53
C ARG A 585 -4.13 -13.98 -28.72
N LEU A 586 -3.44 -14.17 -29.84
CA LEU A 586 -2.19 -13.48 -30.14
C LEU A 586 -2.42 -11.98 -30.36
N VAL A 587 -3.49 -11.57 -31.03
CA VAL A 587 -3.89 -10.16 -31.16
C VAL A 587 -4.15 -9.53 -29.78
N ARG A 588 -4.80 -10.26 -28.88
CA ARG A 588 -4.95 -9.81 -27.48
C ARG A 588 -3.60 -9.65 -26.78
N PHE A 589 -2.68 -10.60 -26.93
CA PHE A 589 -1.33 -10.48 -26.37
C PHE A 589 -0.56 -9.30 -26.97
N GLN A 590 -0.79 -8.97 -28.24
CA GLN A 590 -0.20 -7.79 -28.89
C GLN A 590 -0.69 -6.51 -28.24
N GLY A 591 -2.00 -6.35 -28.02
CA GLY A 591 -2.54 -5.21 -27.28
C GLY A 591 -1.97 -5.10 -25.87
N ILE A 592 -1.78 -6.23 -25.17
CA ILE A 592 -1.14 -6.23 -23.84
C ILE A 592 0.34 -5.79 -23.94
N CYS A 593 1.10 -6.27 -24.93
CA CYS A 593 2.46 -5.78 -25.17
C CYS A 593 2.48 -4.26 -25.41
N GLU A 594 1.51 -3.70 -26.12
CA GLU A 594 1.38 -2.26 -26.35
C GLU A 594 1.04 -1.49 -25.06
N ASP A 595 0.13 -2.01 -24.24
CA ASP A 595 -0.24 -1.43 -22.94
C ASP A 595 0.97 -1.36 -21.97
N PHE A 596 1.83 -2.37 -22.00
CA PHE A 596 3.08 -2.43 -21.25
C PHE A 596 4.26 -1.75 -21.96
N GLN A 597 4.04 -1.20 -23.16
CA GLN A 597 5.06 -0.56 -24.01
C GLN A 597 6.29 -1.45 -24.27
N VAL A 598 6.06 -2.76 -24.47
CA VAL A 598 7.11 -3.71 -24.84
C VAL A 598 7.66 -3.34 -26.22
N PRO A 599 9.00 -3.17 -26.39
CA PRO A 599 9.59 -2.86 -27.68
C PRO A 599 9.20 -3.92 -28.72
N ARG A 600 8.82 -3.50 -29.93
CA ARG A 600 8.37 -4.42 -30.99
C ARG A 600 9.39 -5.51 -31.33
N GLY A 601 10.69 -5.21 -31.22
CA GLY A 601 11.78 -6.18 -31.42
C GLY A 601 12.02 -7.16 -30.27
N ASN A 602 11.35 -6.95 -29.13
CA ASN A 602 11.47 -7.78 -27.93
C ASN A 602 10.28 -8.72 -27.74
N VAL A 603 9.42 -8.86 -28.76
CA VAL A 603 8.32 -9.83 -28.73
C VAL A 603 8.68 -11.07 -29.53
N TYR A 604 8.53 -12.24 -28.92
CA TYR A 604 8.88 -13.54 -29.52
C TYR A 604 7.73 -14.53 -29.40
N VAL A 605 7.38 -15.18 -30.51
CA VAL A 605 6.43 -16.28 -30.55
C VAL A 605 7.19 -17.57 -30.82
N LEU A 606 7.26 -18.44 -29.82
CA LEU A 606 7.94 -19.73 -29.86
C LEU A 606 6.91 -20.85 -30.01
N ALA A 607 7.16 -21.81 -30.89
CA ALA A 607 6.26 -22.92 -31.12
C ALA A 607 6.99 -24.27 -31.11
N THR A 608 6.39 -25.27 -30.46
CA THR A 608 6.97 -26.59 -30.25
C THR A 608 6.39 -27.64 -31.19
N GLU A 609 6.49 -28.93 -30.83
CA GLU A 609 6.16 -30.08 -31.68
C GLU A 609 4.78 -30.01 -32.34
N ALA A 610 3.73 -29.63 -31.60
CA ALA A 610 2.36 -29.62 -32.11
C ALA A 610 2.19 -28.69 -33.32
N THR A 611 2.87 -27.55 -33.32
CA THR A 611 2.88 -26.62 -34.47
C THR A 611 3.88 -27.06 -35.53
N ARG A 612 5.06 -27.53 -35.13
CA ARG A 612 6.15 -27.93 -36.04
C ARG A 612 5.78 -29.07 -36.99
N THR A 613 4.95 -30.00 -36.53
CA THR A 613 4.62 -31.25 -37.24
C THR A 613 3.20 -31.27 -37.82
N ALA A 614 2.42 -30.20 -37.63
CA ALA A 614 1.09 -30.09 -38.19
C ALA A 614 1.15 -30.08 -39.73
N PRO A 615 0.30 -30.83 -40.44
CA PRO A 615 0.29 -30.85 -41.92
C PRO A 615 0.11 -29.46 -42.55
N ASN A 616 -0.63 -28.56 -41.90
CA ASN A 616 -0.89 -27.20 -42.32
C ASN A 616 -0.06 -26.14 -41.57
N SER A 617 1.11 -26.50 -41.02
CA SER A 617 1.96 -25.60 -40.22
C SER A 617 2.37 -24.32 -40.96
N GLU A 618 2.69 -24.39 -42.25
CA GLU A 618 3.05 -23.21 -43.03
C GLU A 618 1.89 -22.23 -43.17
N ALA A 619 0.71 -22.73 -43.55
CA ALA A 619 -0.50 -21.92 -43.66
C ALA A 619 -0.89 -21.30 -42.31
N PHE A 620 -0.79 -22.08 -41.22
CA PHE A 620 -1.08 -21.61 -39.87
C PHE A 620 -0.17 -20.46 -39.42
N ARG A 621 1.15 -20.57 -39.67
CA ARG A 621 2.11 -19.51 -39.34
C ARG A 621 1.95 -18.29 -40.24
N ALA A 622 1.67 -18.49 -41.52
CA ALA A 622 1.37 -17.40 -42.46
C ALA A 622 0.17 -16.59 -41.99
N ARG A 623 -0.90 -17.26 -41.52
CA ARG A 623 -2.10 -16.62 -40.97
C ARG A 623 -1.80 -15.78 -39.72
N ILE A 624 -0.97 -16.30 -38.80
CA ILE A 624 -0.53 -15.54 -37.62
C ILE A 624 0.24 -14.29 -38.02
N LYS A 625 1.19 -14.43 -38.95
CA LYS A 625 2.02 -13.31 -39.44
C LYS A 625 1.19 -12.25 -40.15
N GLU A 626 0.21 -12.66 -40.96
CA GLU A 626 -0.71 -11.76 -41.67
C GLU A 626 -1.49 -10.87 -40.68
N GLN A 627 -1.95 -11.43 -39.56
CA GLN A 627 -2.82 -10.71 -38.63
C GLN A 627 -2.07 -9.92 -37.55
N THR A 628 -0.94 -10.43 -37.07
CA THR A 628 -0.20 -9.83 -35.94
C THR A 628 1.09 -9.15 -36.36
N GLY A 629 1.63 -9.48 -37.54
CA GLY A 629 2.98 -9.15 -37.96
C GLY A 629 4.08 -9.94 -37.24
N TRP A 630 3.74 -10.86 -36.32
CA TRP A 630 4.72 -11.65 -35.57
C TRP A 630 5.17 -12.90 -36.32
N GLU A 631 6.47 -13.14 -36.28
CA GLU A 631 7.08 -14.37 -36.79
C GLU A 631 7.01 -15.49 -35.77
N VAL A 632 6.50 -16.66 -36.18
CA VAL A 632 6.46 -17.86 -35.33
C VAL A 632 7.74 -18.65 -35.50
N ARG A 633 8.61 -18.61 -34.49
CA ARG A 633 9.83 -19.40 -34.42
C ARG A 633 9.52 -20.84 -34.02
N LEU A 634 9.64 -21.76 -34.98
CA LEU A 634 9.61 -23.19 -34.71
C LEU A 634 10.90 -23.59 -34.00
N LEU A 635 10.81 -24.14 -32.80
CA LEU A 635 11.96 -24.75 -32.12
C LEU A 635 12.19 -26.14 -32.72
N SER A 636 13.44 -26.52 -33.00
CA SER A 636 13.77 -27.92 -33.31
C SER A 636 13.64 -28.78 -32.04
N LYS A 637 13.73 -30.11 -32.16
CA LYS A 637 13.71 -30.99 -30.98
C LYS A 637 14.92 -30.73 -30.09
N GLU A 638 16.07 -30.50 -30.70
CA GLU A 638 17.34 -30.22 -30.05
C GLU A 638 17.31 -28.85 -29.37
N ASP A 639 16.77 -27.82 -30.05
CA ASP A 639 16.61 -26.47 -29.49
C ASP A 639 15.63 -26.47 -28.32
N GLU A 640 14.52 -27.19 -28.41
CA GLU A 640 13.54 -27.32 -27.34
C GLU A 640 14.17 -27.96 -26.09
N GLY A 641 14.97 -29.02 -26.26
CA GLY A 641 15.73 -29.65 -25.18
C GLY A 641 16.78 -28.74 -24.56
N ARG A 642 17.58 -28.04 -25.40
CA ARG A 642 18.60 -27.08 -24.95
C ARG A 642 17.99 -25.91 -24.18
N ILE A 643 16.92 -25.31 -24.71
CA ILE A 643 16.20 -24.21 -24.06
C ILE A 643 15.54 -24.70 -22.75
N GLY A 644 14.98 -25.91 -22.73
CA GLY A 644 14.47 -26.53 -21.50
C GLY A 644 15.54 -26.66 -20.41
N ALA A 645 16.75 -27.09 -20.77
CA ALA A 645 17.89 -27.16 -19.85
C ALA A 645 18.34 -25.78 -19.35
N LEU A 646 18.30 -24.75 -20.20
CA LEU A 646 18.52 -23.35 -19.79
C LEU A 646 17.42 -22.86 -18.82
N GLY A 647 16.18 -23.28 -19.01
CA GLY A 647 15.08 -23.02 -18.08
C GLY A 647 15.36 -23.61 -16.70
N ILE A 648 15.85 -24.85 -16.64
CA ILE A 648 16.31 -25.48 -15.38
C ILE A 648 17.49 -24.70 -14.78
N ALA A 649 18.51 -24.36 -15.58
CA ALA A 649 19.67 -23.60 -15.15
C ALA A 649 19.30 -22.23 -14.56
N SER A 650 18.26 -21.58 -15.10
CA SER A 650 17.77 -20.29 -14.58
C SER A 650 17.14 -20.42 -13.18
N SER A 651 16.66 -21.61 -12.82
CA SER A 651 15.87 -21.90 -11.60
C SER A 651 16.72 -22.18 -10.35
N SER A 652 18.04 -22.17 -10.45
CA SER A 652 18.97 -22.43 -9.33
C SER A 652 20.28 -21.64 -9.51
N ARG A 653 21.05 -21.50 -8.43
CA ARG A 653 22.40 -20.91 -8.46
C ARG A 653 23.42 -21.83 -9.12
N VAL A 654 23.39 -23.11 -8.74
CA VAL A 654 24.25 -24.17 -9.27
C VAL A 654 23.34 -25.30 -9.71
N VAL A 655 23.60 -25.82 -10.91
CA VAL A 655 22.92 -27.00 -11.45
C VAL A 655 23.98 -27.94 -11.97
N ALA A 656 24.02 -29.16 -11.46
CA ALA A 656 24.89 -30.22 -11.94
C ALA A 656 24.19 -31.56 -11.69
N GLY A 657 23.60 -32.14 -12.74
CA GLY A 657 22.87 -33.40 -12.60
C GLY A 657 22.08 -33.78 -13.85
N LEU A 658 21.20 -34.76 -13.69
CA LEU A 658 20.24 -35.11 -14.74
C LEU A 658 19.10 -34.10 -14.77
N ALA A 659 18.62 -33.77 -15.97
CA ALA A 659 17.47 -32.91 -16.22
C ALA A 659 16.41 -33.68 -17.00
N MET A 660 15.16 -33.55 -16.58
CA MET A 660 14.02 -34.14 -17.27
C MET A 660 12.88 -33.15 -17.42
N ASP A 661 12.31 -33.10 -18.62
CA ASP A 661 11.09 -32.35 -18.93
C ASP A 661 9.96 -33.32 -19.26
N LEU A 662 8.81 -33.15 -18.59
CA LEU A 662 7.60 -33.91 -18.85
C LEU A 662 6.53 -33.03 -19.50
N GLY A 663 6.41 -33.21 -20.82
CA GLY A 663 5.38 -32.63 -21.66
C GLY A 663 4.09 -33.45 -21.70
N GLY A 664 3.19 -33.07 -22.61
CA GLY A 664 1.94 -33.81 -22.87
C GLY A 664 2.16 -35.05 -23.72
N GLY A 665 2.92 -34.91 -24.81
CA GLY A 665 3.18 -35.97 -25.79
C GLY A 665 4.50 -36.72 -25.57
N SER A 666 5.52 -36.04 -25.06
CA SER A 666 6.86 -36.60 -24.86
C SER A 666 7.44 -36.30 -23.48
N THR A 667 8.50 -37.04 -23.16
CA THR A 667 9.37 -36.83 -22.00
C THR A 667 10.80 -36.78 -22.50
N GLN A 668 11.58 -35.81 -22.04
CA GLN A 668 12.98 -35.65 -22.42
C GLN A 668 13.91 -35.90 -21.25
N ILE A 669 15.10 -36.43 -21.52
CA ILE A 669 16.19 -36.56 -20.55
C ILE A 669 17.51 -36.04 -21.13
N THR A 670 18.26 -35.32 -20.31
CA THR A 670 19.64 -34.91 -20.58
C THR A 670 20.42 -34.76 -19.26
N TRP A 671 21.69 -34.42 -19.33
CA TRP A 671 22.42 -33.87 -18.20
C TRP A 671 22.63 -32.36 -18.41
N VAL A 672 22.72 -31.62 -17.32
CA VAL A 672 22.96 -30.18 -17.34
C VAL A 672 23.99 -29.80 -16.29
N ILE A 673 24.98 -29.01 -16.70
CA ILE A 673 25.95 -28.37 -15.81
C ILE A 673 25.89 -26.87 -16.10
N ALA A 674 25.49 -26.10 -15.10
CA ALA A 674 25.50 -24.64 -15.11
C ALA A 674 26.58 -24.14 -14.14
N LYS A 675 27.64 -23.54 -14.68
CA LYS A 675 28.77 -23.01 -13.92
C LYS A 675 29.23 -21.69 -14.54
N ASP A 676 29.41 -20.66 -13.71
CA ASP A 676 29.90 -19.33 -14.13
C ASP A 676 29.12 -18.75 -15.34
N GLY A 677 27.79 -18.94 -15.32
CA GLY A 677 26.88 -18.48 -16.37
C GLY A 677 26.88 -19.31 -17.66
N ALA A 678 27.84 -20.23 -17.82
CA ALA A 678 27.87 -21.19 -18.92
C ALA A 678 26.99 -22.39 -18.59
N VAL A 679 26.13 -22.78 -19.54
CA VAL A 679 25.25 -23.95 -19.41
C VAL A 679 25.65 -24.95 -20.48
N THR A 680 26.08 -26.11 -20.04
CA THR A 680 26.47 -27.24 -20.90
C THR A 680 25.52 -28.41 -20.69
N THR A 681 25.21 -29.08 -21.79
CA THR A 681 24.35 -30.28 -21.83
C THR A 681 25.01 -31.36 -22.66
N CYS A 682 24.39 -32.54 -22.74
CA CYS A 682 24.86 -33.63 -23.60
C CYS A 682 25.13 -33.15 -25.04
N PRO A 683 26.30 -33.46 -25.65
CA PRO A 683 26.62 -33.10 -27.03
C PRO A 683 25.65 -33.68 -28.06
N LYS A 684 25.05 -34.84 -27.76
CA LYS A 684 24.02 -35.48 -28.59
C LYS A 684 22.62 -34.86 -28.42
N GLY A 685 22.48 -33.85 -27.56
CA GLY A 685 21.21 -33.21 -27.24
C GLY A 685 20.40 -33.97 -26.18
N SER A 686 19.09 -33.74 -26.14
CA SER A 686 18.19 -34.43 -25.22
C SER A 686 17.55 -35.65 -25.87
N PHE A 687 17.54 -36.78 -25.18
CA PHE A 687 16.84 -37.97 -25.61
C PHE A 687 15.35 -37.80 -25.33
N SER A 688 14.52 -37.97 -26.35
CA SER A 688 13.06 -37.75 -26.26
C SER A 688 12.32 -39.06 -26.43
N PHE A 689 11.38 -39.32 -25.53
CA PHE A 689 10.54 -40.52 -25.54
C PHE A 689 9.07 -40.18 -25.70
N PRO A 690 8.26 -41.08 -26.29
CA PRO A 690 6.81 -40.91 -26.42
C PRO A 690 6.05 -41.25 -25.12
N TYR A 691 6.58 -40.79 -23.98
CA TYR A 691 6.05 -41.08 -22.63
C TYR A 691 5.53 -39.83 -21.91
N GLY A 692 5.07 -38.82 -22.67
CA GLY A 692 4.47 -37.63 -22.09
C GLY A 692 3.21 -37.96 -21.29
N ALA A 693 2.81 -37.09 -20.37
CA ALA A 693 1.78 -37.42 -19.38
C ALA A 693 0.45 -37.88 -19.99
N ALA A 694 0.02 -37.28 -21.11
CA ALA A 694 -1.22 -37.68 -21.81
C ALA A 694 -1.01 -38.92 -22.69
N ALA A 695 0.10 -38.98 -23.43
CA ALA A 695 0.44 -40.12 -24.28
C ALA A 695 0.60 -41.42 -23.46
N LEU A 696 1.27 -41.33 -22.31
CA LEU A 696 1.47 -42.44 -21.41
C LEU A 696 0.17 -42.88 -20.73
N SER A 697 -0.71 -41.96 -20.36
CA SER A 697 -2.06 -42.32 -19.88
C SER A 697 -2.79 -43.20 -20.88
N ALA A 698 -2.83 -42.79 -22.16
CA ALA A 698 -3.50 -43.57 -23.21
C ALA A 698 -2.85 -44.94 -23.44
N ARG A 699 -1.51 -45.01 -23.48
CA ARG A 699 -0.78 -46.29 -23.61
C ARG A 699 -1.00 -47.22 -22.43
N LEU A 700 -1.07 -46.69 -21.21
CA LEU A 700 -1.37 -47.48 -20.01
C LEU A 700 -2.80 -48.00 -20.02
N GLU A 701 -3.78 -47.23 -20.48
CA GLU A 701 -5.16 -47.70 -20.63
C GLU A 701 -5.27 -48.82 -21.67
N GLN A 702 -4.60 -48.68 -22.82
CA GLN A 702 -4.53 -49.74 -23.85
C GLN A 702 -3.84 -51.00 -23.31
N ALA A 703 -2.73 -50.85 -22.59
CA ALA A 703 -2.01 -51.97 -21.99
C ALA A 703 -2.86 -52.68 -20.92
N LYS A 704 -3.59 -51.92 -20.08
CA LYS A 704 -4.54 -52.46 -19.09
C LYS A 704 -5.66 -53.25 -19.74
N ALA A 705 -6.22 -52.73 -20.84
CA ALA A 705 -7.25 -53.42 -21.60
C ALA A 705 -6.74 -54.73 -22.24
N ALA A 706 -5.47 -54.77 -22.65
CA ALA A 706 -4.81 -55.96 -23.18
C ALA A 706 -4.30 -56.94 -22.10
N GLY A 707 -4.43 -56.59 -20.82
CA GLY A 707 -4.11 -57.43 -19.66
C GLY A 707 -2.69 -57.27 -19.11
N LYS A 708 -2.43 -57.87 -17.93
CA LYS A 708 -1.19 -57.70 -17.14
C LYS A 708 0.12 -57.95 -17.90
N LYS A 709 0.11 -58.83 -18.90
CA LYS A 709 1.31 -59.12 -19.72
C LYS A 709 1.70 -57.92 -20.58
N ALA A 710 0.71 -57.20 -21.13
CA ALA A 710 0.94 -56.00 -21.93
C ALA A 710 1.41 -54.82 -21.06
N GLU A 711 0.85 -54.67 -19.86
CA GLU A 711 1.36 -53.67 -18.88
C GLU A 711 2.82 -53.92 -18.53
N LYS A 712 3.19 -55.17 -18.20
CA LYS A 712 4.57 -55.51 -17.88
C LYS A 712 5.50 -55.29 -19.09
N ALA A 713 5.06 -55.62 -20.30
CA ALA A 713 5.83 -55.37 -21.52
C ALA A 713 6.09 -53.88 -21.75
N LEU A 714 5.09 -53.02 -21.53
CA LEU A 714 5.25 -51.56 -21.62
C LEU A 714 6.25 -51.04 -20.59
N THR A 715 6.17 -51.51 -19.34
CA THR A 715 7.12 -51.13 -18.28
C THR A 715 8.56 -51.53 -18.63
N GLU A 716 8.78 -52.76 -19.11
CA GLU A 716 10.12 -53.21 -19.52
C GLU A 716 10.64 -52.48 -20.76
N GLU A 717 9.78 -52.17 -21.74
CA GLU A 717 10.13 -51.31 -22.88
C GLU A 717 10.64 -49.94 -22.39
N MET A 718 9.91 -49.30 -21.47
CA MET A 718 10.29 -48.01 -20.93
C MET A 718 11.62 -48.10 -20.16
N LYS A 719 11.81 -49.12 -19.33
CA LYS A 719 13.07 -49.35 -18.58
C LYS A 719 14.27 -49.48 -19.50
N GLU A 720 14.14 -50.30 -20.54
CA GLU A 720 15.19 -50.51 -21.53
C GLU A 720 15.54 -49.21 -22.27
N ASN A 721 14.53 -48.43 -22.65
CA ASN A 721 14.73 -47.15 -23.33
C ASN A 721 15.44 -46.11 -22.45
N PHE A 722 15.11 -46.03 -21.15
CA PHE A 722 15.80 -45.14 -20.22
C PHE A 722 17.23 -45.60 -19.90
N ARG A 723 17.48 -46.92 -19.78
CA ARG A 723 18.84 -47.46 -19.58
C ARG A 723 19.74 -47.15 -20.77
N LYS A 724 19.28 -47.43 -21.99
CA LYS A 724 20.01 -47.11 -23.22
C LYS A 724 20.33 -45.63 -23.33
N ALA A 725 19.34 -44.77 -23.09
CA ALA A 725 19.59 -43.34 -23.10
C ALA A 725 20.60 -42.91 -22.04
N TYR A 726 20.55 -43.48 -20.82
CA TYR A 726 21.52 -43.19 -19.77
C TYR A 726 22.96 -43.58 -20.18
N GLU A 727 23.13 -44.73 -20.83
CA GLU A 727 24.44 -45.17 -21.36
C GLU A 727 24.95 -44.25 -22.48
N GLU A 728 24.04 -43.75 -23.32
CA GLU A 728 24.39 -42.88 -24.46
C GLU A 728 24.54 -41.40 -24.11
N LEU A 729 24.09 -40.97 -22.92
CA LEU A 729 24.09 -39.56 -22.47
C LEU A 729 25.49 -38.95 -22.34
N GLU A 730 26.58 -39.73 -22.45
CA GLU A 730 27.97 -39.25 -22.34
C GLU A 730 28.16 -38.35 -21.12
N ILE A 731 27.69 -38.83 -19.95
CA ILE A 731 27.73 -38.06 -18.71
C ILE A 731 29.19 -37.76 -18.35
N PRO A 732 29.56 -36.48 -18.11
CA PRO A 732 30.93 -36.13 -17.76
C PRO A 732 31.41 -36.89 -16.53
N GLN A 733 32.61 -37.47 -16.62
CA GLN A 733 33.21 -38.22 -15.53
C GLN A 733 33.31 -37.40 -14.23
N SER A 734 33.58 -36.09 -14.35
CA SER A 734 33.60 -35.16 -13.23
C SER A 734 32.26 -35.07 -12.48
N LEU A 735 31.13 -35.22 -13.18
CA LEU A 735 29.80 -35.20 -12.57
C LEU A 735 29.56 -36.49 -11.76
N ILE A 736 30.01 -37.63 -12.27
CA ILE A 736 29.95 -38.92 -11.58
C ILE A 736 30.87 -38.94 -10.35
N GLU A 737 32.08 -38.43 -10.47
CA GLU A 737 33.06 -38.37 -9.39
C GLU A 737 32.62 -37.42 -8.27
N ASN A 738 32.17 -36.20 -8.61
CA ASN A 738 31.61 -35.26 -7.64
C ASN A 738 30.40 -35.86 -6.92
N SER A 739 29.53 -36.55 -7.67
CA SER A 739 28.37 -37.23 -7.09
C SER A 739 28.76 -38.29 -6.06
N LYS A 740 29.78 -39.10 -6.36
CA LYS A 740 30.30 -40.10 -5.42
C LYS A 740 30.95 -39.45 -4.20
N ALA A 741 31.72 -38.39 -4.39
CA ALA A 741 32.40 -37.68 -3.31
C ALA A 741 31.39 -37.02 -2.34
N GLU A 742 30.32 -36.44 -2.88
CA GLU A 742 29.29 -35.76 -2.10
C GLU A 742 28.16 -36.71 -1.63
N GLY A 743 28.18 -37.98 -2.07
CA GLY A 743 27.12 -38.95 -1.83
C GLY A 743 25.77 -38.52 -2.43
N LYS A 744 25.76 -37.64 -3.43
CA LYS A 744 24.54 -37.03 -3.97
C LYS A 744 24.50 -37.06 -5.50
N PHE A 745 23.37 -37.47 -6.08
CA PHE A 745 23.13 -37.38 -7.52
C PHE A 745 21.79 -36.68 -7.74
N ASP A 746 21.85 -35.46 -8.28
CA ASP A 746 20.70 -34.58 -8.42
C ASP A 746 19.90 -34.88 -9.70
N LEU A 747 18.58 -34.91 -9.57
CA LEU A 747 17.62 -34.92 -10.66
C LEU A 747 16.78 -33.65 -10.65
N TYR A 748 16.82 -32.89 -11.74
CA TYR A 748 16.07 -31.67 -11.94
C TYR A 748 14.86 -31.93 -12.83
N LEU A 749 13.66 -31.65 -12.31
CA LEU A 749 12.40 -31.94 -12.98
C LEU A 749 11.68 -30.66 -13.40
N CYS A 750 11.31 -30.54 -14.66
CA CYS A 750 10.46 -29.47 -15.17
C CYS A 750 9.25 -30.03 -15.96
N GLY A 751 8.33 -29.15 -16.35
CA GLY A 751 7.14 -29.56 -17.08
C GLY A 751 5.89 -29.75 -16.22
N GLY A 752 4.73 -29.79 -16.89
CA GLY A 752 3.42 -29.69 -16.24
C GLY A 752 3.04 -30.89 -15.38
N GLY A 753 3.46 -32.10 -15.80
CA GLY A 753 3.20 -33.34 -15.08
C GLY A 753 3.99 -33.44 -13.79
N PHE A 754 5.31 -33.19 -13.84
CA PHE A 754 6.16 -33.21 -12.65
C PHE A 754 5.80 -32.12 -11.64
N ARG A 755 5.41 -30.92 -12.09
CA ARG A 755 4.88 -29.90 -11.15
C ARG A 755 3.63 -30.37 -10.42
N GLY A 756 2.73 -31.07 -11.11
CA GLY A 756 1.55 -31.67 -10.49
C GLY A 756 1.94 -32.68 -9.41
N TRP A 757 2.90 -33.56 -9.72
CA TRP A 757 3.46 -34.53 -8.76
C TRP A 757 4.06 -33.85 -7.53
N GLY A 758 4.91 -32.84 -7.73
CA GLY A 758 5.55 -32.11 -6.63
C GLY A 758 4.56 -31.42 -5.69
N TYR A 759 3.44 -30.87 -6.20
CA TYR A 759 2.38 -30.33 -5.33
C TYR A 759 1.67 -31.41 -4.50
N VAL A 760 1.53 -32.64 -5.01
CA VAL A 760 1.00 -33.75 -4.20
C VAL A 760 2.00 -34.15 -3.13
N LEU A 761 3.29 -34.23 -3.46
CA LEU A 761 4.35 -34.50 -2.48
C LEU A 761 4.41 -33.44 -1.38
N MET A 762 4.23 -32.15 -1.70
CA MET A 762 4.14 -31.10 -0.69
C MET A 762 2.98 -31.33 0.29
N LYS A 763 1.84 -31.81 -0.20
CA LYS A 763 0.69 -32.11 0.66
C LYS A 763 0.97 -33.28 1.61
N GLN A 764 1.79 -34.24 1.17
CA GLN A 764 2.20 -35.42 1.94
C GLN A 764 3.43 -35.21 2.81
N ALA A 765 4.12 -34.08 2.65
CA ALA A 765 5.28 -33.76 3.45
C ALA A 765 4.94 -33.82 4.94
N GLU A 766 5.93 -34.17 5.76
CA GLU A 766 5.78 -34.21 7.23
C GLU A 766 5.24 -32.89 7.81
N VAL A 767 5.51 -31.77 7.13
CA VAL A 767 5.00 -30.44 7.47
C VAL A 767 3.65 -30.22 6.80
N SER A 768 2.58 -30.16 7.61
CA SER A 768 1.22 -29.93 7.12
C SER A 768 0.47 -28.83 7.91
N PRO A 769 -0.13 -27.83 7.24
CA PRO A 769 -0.01 -27.55 5.80
C PRO A 769 1.43 -27.11 5.45
N TYR A 770 1.88 -27.50 4.26
CA TYR A 770 3.19 -27.09 3.76
C TYR A 770 3.24 -25.56 3.55
N PRO A 771 4.20 -24.83 4.14
CA PRO A 771 4.11 -23.36 4.28
C PRO A 771 4.55 -22.58 3.03
N ILE A 772 5.16 -23.22 2.03
CA ILE A 772 5.68 -22.54 0.84
C ILE A 772 4.87 -23.01 -0.38
N PRO A 773 3.87 -22.22 -0.85
CA PRO A 773 2.96 -22.61 -1.93
C PRO A 773 3.57 -22.44 -3.34
N ILE A 774 4.90 -22.54 -3.47
CA ILE A 774 5.66 -22.30 -4.69
C ILE A 774 6.32 -23.63 -5.07
N ILE A 775 6.22 -24.09 -6.31
CA ILE A 775 6.84 -25.38 -6.71
C ILE A 775 8.35 -25.27 -6.88
N ASN A 776 8.84 -24.10 -7.28
CA ASN A 776 10.23 -23.89 -7.58
C ASN A 776 11.11 -23.99 -6.33
N GLY A 777 12.15 -24.82 -6.41
CA GLY A 777 13.12 -24.97 -5.32
C GLY A 777 12.64 -25.92 -4.21
N PHE A 778 11.49 -26.58 -4.42
CA PHE A 778 11.09 -27.72 -3.63
C PHE A 778 12.00 -28.91 -3.93
N ARG A 779 12.44 -29.59 -2.87
CA ARG A 779 13.27 -30.79 -2.95
C ARG A 779 12.56 -31.94 -2.25
N ALA A 780 12.52 -33.09 -2.90
CA ALA A 780 12.03 -34.34 -2.34
C ALA A 780 13.19 -35.33 -2.17
N LYS A 781 13.14 -36.13 -1.10
CA LYS A 781 14.02 -37.29 -0.93
C LYS A 781 13.59 -38.40 -1.88
N ARG A 782 14.52 -39.29 -2.22
CA ARG A 782 14.24 -40.47 -3.07
C ARG A 782 13.06 -41.29 -2.53
N GLU A 783 13.02 -41.55 -1.24
CA GLU A 783 11.98 -42.38 -0.59
C GLU A 783 10.59 -41.76 -0.74
N ASP A 784 10.44 -40.46 -0.44
CA ASP A 784 9.19 -39.73 -0.58
C ASP A 784 8.77 -39.63 -2.05
N PHE A 785 9.73 -39.40 -2.95
CA PHE A 785 9.49 -39.28 -4.39
C PHE A 785 9.02 -40.60 -5.01
N HIS A 786 9.56 -41.74 -4.56
CA HIS A 786 9.23 -43.08 -5.05
C HIS A 786 8.01 -43.71 -4.38
N ASN A 787 7.42 -43.08 -3.34
CA ASN A 787 6.22 -43.59 -2.69
C ASN A 787 4.95 -43.33 -3.54
N THR A 788 4.91 -43.93 -4.72
CA THR A 788 3.86 -43.73 -5.73
C THR A 788 2.49 -44.20 -5.23
N ALA A 789 2.46 -45.27 -4.41
CA ALA A 789 1.23 -45.78 -3.80
C ALA A 789 0.56 -44.75 -2.88
N ALA A 790 1.32 -44.10 -2.00
CA ALA A 790 0.79 -43.05 -1.13
C ALA A 790 0.24 -41.89 -1.96
N VAL A 791 0.98 -41.43 -2.99
CA VAL A 791 0.55 -40.35 -3.90
C VAL A 791 -0.77 -40.68 -4.60
N LEU A 792 -0.92 -41.90 -5.10
CA LEU A 792 -2.16 -42.34 -5.76
C LEU A 792 -3.35 -42.39 -4.80
N HIS A 793 -3.13 -42.84 -3.56
CA HIS A 793 -4.15 -42.84 -2.52
C HIS A 793 -4.62 -41.40 -2.20
N GLU A 794 -3.69 -40.46 -2.07
CA GLU A 794 -3.98 -39.05 -1.78
C GLU A 794 -4.84 -38.38 -2.86
N VAL A 795 -4.53 -38.66 -4.13
CA VAL A 795 -5.29 -38.12 -5.28
C VAL A 795 -6.67 -38.75 -5.39
N SER A 796 -6.80 -40.04 -5.05
CA SER A 796 -8.09 -40.76 -5.08
C SER A 796 -9.03 -40.30 -3.96
N GLY A 797 -8.49 -39.94 -2.79
CA GLY A 797 -9.27 -39.50 -1.62
C GLY A 797 -9.59 -38.00 -1.55
N SER A 798 -8.94 -37.15 -2.36
CA SER A 798 -9.03 -35.69 -2.24
C SER A 798 -9.88 -35.04 -3.34
N GLN A 799 -10.89 -34.24 -2.96
CA GLN A 799 -11.67 -33.46 -3.93
C GLN A 799 -10.89 -32.31 -4.60
N LYS A 800 -9.87 -31.75 -3.92
CA LYS A 800 -9.04 -30.65 -4.45
C LYS A 800 -7.65 -30.63 -3.78
N ILE A 801 -6.58 -30.65 -4.58
CA ILE A 801 -5.20 -30.48 -4.14
C ILE A 801 -4.69 -29.13 -4.64
N PHE A 802 -4.05 -28.34 -3.78
CA PHE A 802 -3.49 -27.04 -4.15
C PHE A 802 -2.47 -27.20 -5.30
N GLY A 803 -2.49 -26.31 -6.29
CA GLY A 803 -1.56 -26.37 -7.44
C GLY A 803 -1.85 -27.49 -8.48
N VAL A 804 -2.81 -28.39 -8.22
CA VAL A 804 -3.14 -29.52 -9.09
C VAL A 804 -4.55 -29.34 -9.71
N SER A 805 -4.60 -29.09 -11.02
CA SER A 805 -5.86 -29.05 -11.78
C SER A 805 -6.48 -30.45 -11.93
N LYS A 806 -7.79 -30.54 -12.19
CA LYS A 806 -8.48 -31.81 -12.52
C LYS A 806 -7.76 -32.64 -13.58
N ARG A 807 -7.32 -32.00 -14.67
CA ARG A 807 -6.54 -32.66 -15.75
C ARG A 807 -5.23 -33.26 -15.25
N ARG A 808 -4.47 -32.54 -14.41
CA ARG A 808 -3.22 -33.04 -13.82
C ARG A 808 -3.48 -34.20 -12.85
N ALA A 809 -4.56 -34.13 -12.07
CA ALA A 809 -4.95 -35.22 -11.17
C ALA A 809 -5.20 -36.53 -11.96
N LEU A 810 -5.89 -36.44 -13.11
CA LEU A 810 -6.11 -37.59 -14.00
C LEU A 810 -4.82 -38.17 -14.59
N GLN A 811 -3.76 -37.38 -14.71
CA GLN A 811 -2.47 -37.81 -15.24
C GLN A 811 -1.54 -38.41 -14.18
N VAL A 812 -1.84 -38.25 -12.88
CA VAL A 812 -0.98 -38.76 -11.79
C VAL A 812 -0.67 -40.26 -11.91
N PRO A 813 -1.61 -41.15 -12.27
CA PRO A 813 -1.29 -42.58 -12.48
C PRO A 813 -0.24 -42.85 -13.55
N ALA A 814 -0.23 -42.07 -14.63
CA ALA A 814 0.79 -42.19 -15.66
C ALA A 814 2.15 -41.68 -15.17
N VAL A 815 2.16 -40.55 -14.43
CA VAL A 815 3.39 -40.02 -13.83
C VAL A 815 3.95 -40.97 -12.77
N ALA A 816 3.10 -41.62 -11.98
CA ALA A 816 3.50 -42.66 -11.02
C ALA A 816 4.24 -43.81 -11.71
N ALA A 817 3.64 -44.39 -12.75
CA ALA A 817 4.26 -45.47 -13.52
C ALA A 817 5.60 -45.06 -14.16
N LEU A 818 5.69 -43.81 -14.64
CA LEU A 818 6.94 -43.25 -15.15
C LEU A 818 8.00 -43.15 -14.03
N ILE A 819 7.63 -42.68 -12.84
CA ILE A 819 8.56 -42.55 -11.71
C ILE A 819 9.08 -43.91 -11.26
N ASP A 820 8.22 -44.92 -11.15
CA ASP A 820 8.64 -46.29 -10.80
C ASP A 820 9.68 -46.81 -11.81
N VAL A 821 9.44 -46.59 -13.12
CA VAL A 821 10.41 -46.93 -14.17
C VAL A 821 11.72 -46.17 -14.00
N LEU A 822 11.67 -44.85 -13.75
CA LEU A 822 12.87 -44.02 -13.61
C LEU A 822 13.71 -44.42 -12.41
N MET A 823 13.08 -44.74 -11.28
CA MET A 823 13.79 -45.16 -10.06
C MET A 823 14.46 -46.52 -10.20
N ASP A 824 13.92 -47.39 -11.06
CA ASP A 824 14.49 -48.71 -11.40
C ASP A 824 15.54 -48.67 -12.52
N ALA A 825 15.42 -47.74 -13.47
CA ALA A 825 16.24 -47.69 -14.69
C ALA A 825 17.49 -46.82 -14.55
N LEU A 826 17.42 -45.74 -13.75
CA LEU A 826 18.50 -44.78 -13.57
C LEU A 826 19.34 -45.12 -12.33
N PRO A 827 20.59 -44.61 -12.21
CA PRO A 827 21.41 -44.77 -11.00
C PRO A 827 20.71 -44.24 -9.74
N ALA A 828 21.33 -44.44 -8.58
CA ALA A 828 20.82 -43.99 -7.30
C ALA A 828 20.74 -42.44 -7.20
N ILE A 829 19.71 -41.86 -7.81
CA ILE A 829 19.26 -40.47 -7.63
C ILE A 829 18.86 -40.32 -6.17
N THR A 830 19.50 -39.40 -5.47
CA THR A 830 19.26 -39.18 -4.03
C THR A 830 18.46 -37.92 -3.76
N HIS A 831 18.55 -36.92 -4.64
CA HIS A 831 17.92 -35.62 -4.46
C HIS A 831 17.15 -35.22 -5.73
N ILE A 832 15.86 -34.92 -5.56
CA ILE A 832 14.98 -34.53 -6.66
C ILE A 832 14.55 -33.09 -6.44
N GLN A 833 14.88 -32.20 -7.38
CA GLN A 833 14.51 -30.79 -7.33
C GLN A 833 13.47 -30.46 -8.41
N PHE A 834 12.39 -29.81 -8.00
CA PHE A 834 11.35 -29.33 -8.92
C PHE A 834 11.66 -27.90 -9.36
N CYS A 835 11.67 -27.70 -10.68
CA CYS A 835 11.99 -26.45 -11.35
C CYS A 835 10.74 -25.86 -12.01
N GLN A 836 10.57 -24.54 -11.90
CA GLN A 836 9.49 -23.83 -12.59
C GLN A 836 9.86 -23.45 -14.02
N GLY A 837 11.14 -23.15 -14.28
CA GLY A 837 11.63 -22.72 -15.59
C GLY A 837 11.28 -23.71 -16.69
N GLY A 838 10.78 -23.19 -17.81
CA GLY A 838 10.52 -23.94 -19.03
C GLY A 838 11.08 -23.21 -20.24
N VAL A 839 10.39 -23.34 -21.38
CA VAL A 839 10.84 -22.78 -22.67
C VAL A 839 10.99 -21.25 -22.62
N ARG A 840 10.05 -20.53 -21.98
CA ARG A 840 10.07 -19.06 -21.93
C ARG A 840 11.26 -18.54 -21.13
N GLU A 841 11.42 -19.07 -19.92
CA GLU A 841 12.50 -18.69 -19.01
C GLU A 841 13.86 -19.10 -19.59
N GLY A 842 13.97 -20.28 -20.20
CA GLY A 842 15.19 -20.72 -20.87
C GLY A 842 15.58 -19.86 -22.07
N PHE A 843 14.60 -19.42 -22.87
CA PHE A 843 14.85 -18.57 -24.03
C PHE A 843 15.33 -17.18 -23.63
N LEU A 844 14.72 -16.60 -22.59
CA LEU A 844 15.18 -15.32 -22.02
C LEU A 844 16.56 -15.47 -21.37
N PHE A 845 16.79 -16.56 -20.65
CA PHE A 845 18.08 -16.82 -20.02
C PHE A 845 19.20 -16.94 -21.06
N ASP A 846 18.94 -17.57 -22.20
CA ASP A 846 19.89 -17.64 -23.34
C ASP A 846 20.29 -16.27 -23.87
N LYS A 847 19.39 -15.29 -23.81
CA LYS A 847 19.62 -13.91 -24.26
C LYS A 847 20.40 -13.07 -23.26
N LEU A 848 20.48 -13.48 -22.00
CA LEU A 848 21.23 -12.74 -20.99
C LEU A 848 22.74 -12.89 -21.22
N PRO A 849 23.52 -11.80 -21.06
CA PRO A 849 24.97 -11.88 -21.03
C PRO A 849 25.44 -12.94 -20.02
N GLN A 850 26.56 -13.61 -20.31
CA GLN A 850 27.08 -14.67 -19.45
C GLN A 850 27.37 -14.14 -18.04
N GLU A 851 27.85 -12.91 -17.92
CA GLU A 851 28.15 -12.23 -16.66
C GLU A 851 26.89 -12.08 -15.82
N VAL A 852 25.76 -11.73 -16.44
CA VAL A 852 24.46 -11.64 -15.77
C VAL A 852 24.00 -13.02 -15.33
N ARG A 853 24.11 -14.04 -16.19
CA ARG A 853 23.76 -15.43 -15.85
C ARG A 853 24.60 -15.99 -14.69
N ALA A 854 25.86 -15.59 -14.59
CA ALA A 854 26.79 -15.98 -13.54
C ALA A 854 26.49 -15.35 -12.18
N GLN A 855 25.67 -14.29 -12.12
CA GLN A 855 25.29 -13.65 -10.87
C GLN A 855 24.57 -14.62 -9.93
N ASP A 856 24.81 -14.43 -8.64
CA ASP A 856 24.04 -15.11 -7.61
C ASP A 856 22.58 -14.62 -7.66
N PRO A 857 21.60 -15.53 -7.85
CA PRO A 857 20.21 -15.12 -8.00
C PRO A 857 19.61 -14.51 -6.74
N LEU A 858 20.04 -14.95 -5.57
CA LEU A 858 19.57 -14.44 -4.29
C LEU A 858 20.09 -13.01 -4.08
N LEU A 859 21.36 -12.74 -4.38
CA LEU A 859 21.91 -11.38 -4.35
C LEU A 859 21.25 -10.47 -5.38
N ALA A 860 21.09 -10.94 -6.62
CA ALA A 860 20.41 -10.18 -7.67
C ALA A 860 18.96 -9.82 -7.29
N SER A 861 18.25 -10.70 -6.56
CA SER A 861 16.89 -10.42 -6.10
C SER A 861 16.81 -9.40 -4.95
N THR A 862 17.86 -9.32 -4.13
CA THR A 862 17.86 -8.53 -2.89
C THR A 862 18.55 -7.18 -3.01
N ILE A 863 19.46 -7.01 -3.97
CA ILE A 863 20.31 -5.81 -4.11
C ILE A 863 19.52 -4.50 -4.22
N GLN A 864 18.34 -4.53 -4.84
CA GLN A 864 17.46 -3.34 -4.96
C GLN A 864 16.98 -2.80 -3.60
N TYR A 865 17.05 -3.59 -2.53
CA TYR A 865 16.67 -3.21 -1.18
C TYR A 865 17.88 -2.80 -0.31
N ALA A 866 19.10 -2.98 -0.83
CA ALA A 866 20.33 -2.85 -0.05
C ALA A 866 20.52 -1.44 0.52
N PRO A 867 20.74 -1.28 1.84
CA PRO A 867 21.17 -0.01 2.39
C PRO A 867 22.62 0.31 1.96
N PRO A 868 23.06 1.59 2.02
CA PRO A 868 24.41 1.98 1.63
C PRO A 868 25.55 1.20 2.35
N SER A 869 25.32 0.76 3.58
CA SER A 869 26.28 0.00 4.40
C SER A 869 25.88 -1.48 4.54
N ALA A 870 25.31 -2.08 3.50
CA ALA A 870 24.93 -3.50 3.51
C ALA A 870 26.15 -4.41 3.73
N ASP A 871 27.27 -4.13 3.07
CA ASP A 871 28.52 -4.89 3.22
C ASP A 871 29.12 -4.78 4.63
N ASP A 872 29.01 -3.61 5.27
CA ASP A 872 29.47 -3.41 6.64
C ASP A 872 28.60 -4.19 7.64
N SER A 873 27.29 -4.20 7.41
CA SER A 873 26.35 -5.00 8.19
C SER A 873 26.62 -6.50 8.03
N LYS A 874 26.99 -6.92 6.82
CA LYS A 874 27.43 -8.28 6.53
C LYS A 874 28.72 -8.62 7.27
N ARG A 875 29.72 -7.72 7.31
CA ARG A 875 30.94 -7.91 8.10
C ARG A 875 30.62 -8.15 9.56
N LEU A 876 29.76 -7.32 10.16
CA LEU A 876 29.31 -7.49 11.54
C LEU A 876 28.61 -8.84 11.77
N LEU A 877 27.69 -9.24 10.87
CA LEU A 877 26.95 -10.48 11.00
C LEU A 877 27.85 -11.72 10.83
N LEU A 878 28.86 -11.65 9.94
CA LEU A 878 29.89 -12.68 9.78
C LEU A 878 30.75 -12.81 11.04
N SER A 879 31.17 -11.70 11.65
CA SER A 879 31.95 -11.73 12.89
C SER A 879 31.16 -12.26 14.10
N ALA A 880 29.84 -12.43 13.97
CA ALA A 880 29.01 -13.09 14.95
C ALA A 880 28.93 -14.61 14.78
N LEU A 881 29.62 -15.19 13.78
CA LEU A 881 29.73 -16.63 13.56
C LEU A 881 31.15 -17.12 13.92
N PRO A 882 31.27 -18.27 14.63
CA PRO A 882 32.58 -18.82 14.95
C PRO A 882 33.29 -19.37 13.70
N GLU A 883 34.59 -19.13 13.60
CA GLU A 883 35.41 -19.59 12.47
C GLU A 883 35.70 -21.10 12.51
N ASN A 884 35.78 -21.67 13.72
CA ASN A 884 36.14 -23.07 13.95
C ASN A 884 34.99 -23.85 14.60
N ALA A 885 35.02 -25.18 14.51
CA ALA A 885 34.08 -26.04 15.22
C ALA A 885 34.30 -26.00 16.75
N SER A 886 33.24 -26.25 17.52
CA SER A 886 33.35 -26.26 18.99
C SER A 886 34.20 -27.43 19.50
N PRO A 887 34.96 -27.28 20.59
CA PRO A 887 35.95 -28.28 21.00
C PRO A 887 35.37 -29.64 21.46
N ILE A 888 34.15 -29.68 22.00
CA ILE A 888 33.59 -30.90 22.63
C ILE A 888 32.55 -31.57 21.73
N GLU A 889 31.49 -30.85 21.37
CA GLU A 889 30.35 -31.34 20.60
C GLU A 889 30.50 -31.08 19.08
N SER A 890 31.61 -30.46 18.65
CA SER A 890 31.91 -30.14 17.24
C SER A 890 30.82 -29.32 16.53
N PHE A 891 30.16 -28.43 17.26
CA PHE A 891 29.17 -27.51 16.71
C PHE A 891 29.82 -26.54 15.73
N TYR A 892 29.16 -26.32 14.60
CA TYR A 892 29.60 -25.38 13.56
C TYR A 892 28.38 -24.72 12.91
N PRO A 893 28.48 -23.48 12.38
CA PRO A 893 27.42 -22.89 11.57
C PRO A 893 27.11 -23.76 10.34
N PRO A 894 25.85 -24.01 10.00
CA PRO A 894 25.52 -24.79 8.81
C PRO A 894 26.05 -24.09 7.55
N SER A 895 26.52 -24.88 6.57
CA SER A 895 27.07 -24.38 5.30
C SER A 895 26.05 -23.59 4.46
N SER A 896 24.75 -23.75 4.74
CA SER A 896 23.67 -22.97 4.16
C SER A 896 23.72 -21.49 4.55
N LEU A 897 24.37 -21.11 5.66
CA LEU A 897 24.62 -19.72 6.06
C LEU A 897 25.90 -19.16 5.40
N SER A 898 25.99 -19.31 4.09
CA SER A 898 27.13 -18.82 3.30
C SER A 898 27.28 -17.29 3.38
N PRO A 899 28.48 -16.73 3.11
CA PRO A 899 28.68 -15.29 3.05
C PRO A 899 27.76 -14.58 2.05
N GLN A 900 27.38 -15.24 0.94
CA GLN A 900 26.44 -14.69 -0.04
C GLN A 900 25.01 -14.68 0.51
N PHE A 901 24.59 -15.73 1.22
CA PHE A 901 23.30 -15.76 1.90
C PHE A 901 23.20 -14.62 2.93
N LEU A 902 24.22 -14.42 3.77
CA LEU A 902 24.25 -13.33 4.75
C LEU A 902 24.29 -11.95 4.11
N ALA A 903 25.00 -11.79 2.98
CA ALA A 903 24.94 -10.55 2.20
C ALA A 903 23.52 -10.26 1.71
N ALA A 904 22.79 -11.27 1.23
CA ALA A 904 21.40 -11.12 0.82
C ALA A 904 20.48 -10.74 1.99
N ILE A 905 20.67 -11.35 3.18
CA ILE A 905 19.98 -10.92 4.40
C ILE A 905 20.24 -9.45 4.70
N CYS A 906 21.50 -9.02 4.63
CA CYS A 906 21.88 -7.64 4.91
C CYS A 906 21.29 -6.65 3.91
N ASN A 907 21.15 -7.04 2.64
CA ASN A 907 20.47 -6.23 1.63
C ASN A 907 19.01 -5.94 2.02
N ILE A 908 18.26 -6.92 2.55
CA ILE A 908 16.84 -6.76 2.90
C ILE A 908 16.58 -6.52 4.39
N LEU A 909 17.64 -6.37 5.20
CA LEU A 909 17.55 -6.29 6.66
C LEU A 909 16.64 -5.16 7.15
N PHE A 910 16.60 -4.07 6.37
CA PHE A 910 15.81 -2.87 6.68
C PHE A 910 14.57 -2.71 5.78
N ALA A 911 14.29 -3.66 4.88
CA ALA A 911 13.21 -3.52 3.88
C ALA A 911 11.82 -3.34 4.52
N HIS A 912 11.60 -3.93 5.70
CA HIS A 912 10.34 -3.85 6.44
C HIS A 912 10.26 -2.66 7.42
N SER A 913 11.24 -1.75 7.44
CA SER A 913 11.27 -0.63 8.41
C SER A 913 10.08 0.32 8.31
N ARG A 914 9.46 0.40 7.12
CA ARG A 914 8.27 1.23 6.86
C ARG A 914 6.95 0.54 7.20
N VAL A 915 6.97 -0.76 7.47
CA VAL A 915 5.78 -1.53 7.87
C VAL A 915 5.40 -1.13 9.31
N PRO A 916 4.09 -0.96 9.62
CA PRO A 916 3.63 -0.72 10.98
C PRO A 916 4.21 -1.73 11.97
N ARG A 917 4.56 -1.28 13.18
CA ARG A 917 5.34 -2.06 14.16
C ARG A 917 4.67 -3.41 14.47
N GLU A 918 3.34 -3.42 14.55
CA GLU A 918 2.48 -4.54 14.90
C GLU A 918 2.46 -5.63 13.82
N SER A 919 2.63 -5.25 12.55
CA SER A 919 2.57 -6.19 11.41
C SER A 919 3.94 -6.48 10.82
N ARG A 920 5.00 -5.82 11.30
CA ARG A 920 6.34 -5.87 10.72
C ARG A 920 6.98 -7.26 10.80
N THR A 921 6.83 -7.95 11.93
CA THR A 921 7.33 -9.33 12.09
C THR A 921 6.62 -10.27 11.11
N ALA A 922 5.29 -10.17 11.00
CA ALA A 922 4.51 -10.97 10.08
C ALA A 922 4.88 -10.68 8.61
N ALA A 923 5.00 -9.41 8.23
CA ALA A 923 5.44 -9.02 6.89
C ALA A 923 6.84 -9.56 6.56
N ALA A 924 7.76 -9.52 7.52
CA ALA A 924 9.10 -10.10 7.38
C ALA A 924 9.08 -11.62 7.24
N LEU A 925 8.22 -12.31 8.00
CA LEU A 925 8.02 -13.76 7.92
C LEU A 925 7.46 -14.19 6.56
N HIS A 926 6.57 -13.38 5.96
CA HIS A 926 5.99 -13.63 4.63
C HIS A 926 6.85 -13.16 3.46
N SER A 927 7.99 -12.50 3.72
CA SER A 927 8.82 -11.85 2.70
C SER A 927 9.25 -12.76 1.56
N THR A 928 9.43 -14.06 1.82
CA THR A 928 9.93 -15.03 0.84
C THR A 928 8.83 -15.88 0.20
N THR A 929 7.56 -15.75 0.60
CA THR A 929 6.46 -16.58 0.08
C THR A 929 5.37 -15.76 -0.57
N THR A 930 4.94 -14.67 0.05
CA THR A 930 3.91 -13.76 -0.49
C THR A 930 4.39 -12.30 -0.56
N GLY A 931 5.57 -11.99 -0.01
CA GLY A 931 6.16 -10.66 0.01
C GLY A 931 7.24 -10.42 -1.05
N LEU A 932 8.28 -9.66 -0.68
CA LEU A 932 9.30 -9.07 -1.56
C LEU A 932 9.99 -10.04 -2.52
N LEU A 933 10.18 -11.30 -2.11
CA LEU A 933 10.92 -12.34 -2.85
C LEU A 933 10.03 -13.50 -3.31
N ALA A 934 8.71 -13.32 -3.26
CA ALA A 934 7.76 -14.33 -3.73
C ALA A 934 7.98 -14.71 -5.21
N SER A 935 8.34 -13.74 -6.05
CA SER A 935 8.59 -13.92 -7.49
C SER A 935 9.99 -14.46 -7.83
N THR A 936 10.89 -14.57 -6.86
CA THR A 936 12.27 -15.03 -7.09
C THR A 936 12.30 -16.54 -7.33
N ASN A 937 12.17 -16.99 -8.57
CA ASN A 937 12.11 -18.41 -8.94
C ASN A 937 13.47 -19.13 -8.96
N SER A 938 14.47 -18.63 -8.26
CA SER A 938 15.84 -19.16 -8.32
C SER A 938 16.42 -19.52 -6.95
N ILE A 939 15.56 -19.59 -5.93
CA ILE A 939 15.92 -19.90 -4.54
C ILE A 939 15.19 -21.15 -4.03
N SER A 940 15.87 -21.91 -3.19
CA SER A 940 15.35 -23.13 -2.56
C SER A 940 14.37 -22.82 -1.43
N HIS A 941 13.55 -23.82 -1.07
CA HIS A 941 12.62 -23.70 0.05
C HIS A 941 13.33 -23.53 1.40
N ALA A 942 14.50 -24.14 1.57
CA ALA A 942 15.34 -23.96 2.74
C ALA A 942 15.81 -22.51 2.87
N GLU A 943 16.33 -21.91 1.80
CA GLU A 943 16.75 -20.50 1.80
C GLU A 943 15.57 -19.56 2.09
N ARG A 944 14.40 -19.81 1.49
CA ARG A 944 13.17 -19.05 1.77
C ARG A 944 12.80 -19.09 3.25
N ALA A 945 12.82 -20.28 3.86
CA ALA A 945 12.48 -20.47 5.25
C ALA A 945 13.51 -19.82 6.19
N MET A 946 14.80 -20.06 5.99
CA MET A 946 15.87 -19.47 6.81
C MET A 946 15.81 -17.93 6.79
N MET A 947 15.64 -17.34 5.61
CA MET A 947 15.59 -15.89 5.45
C MET A 947 14.35 -15.28 6.10
N ALA A 948 13.17 -15.88 5.90
CA ALA A 948 11.95 -15.47 6.59
C ALA A 948 12.11 -15.51 8.12
N LEU A 949 12.73 -16.58 8.65
CA LEU A 949 12.96 -16.75 10.08
C LEU A 949 13.93 -15.71 10.64
N ILE A 950 15.06 -15.46 9.97
CA ILE A 950 16.04 -14.44 10.38
C ILE A 950 15.41 -13.05 10.38
N LEU A 951 14.66 -12.71 9.32
CA LEU A 951 14.02 -11.39 9.20
C LEU A 951 12.87 -11.20 10.20
N ALA A 952 12.12 -12.25 10.52
CA ALA A 952 11.09 -12.19 11.57
C ALA A 952 11.75 -11.98 12.94
N GLU A 953 12.77 -12.78 13.29
CA GLU A 953 13.51 -12.66 14.55
C GLU A 953 14.24 -11.31 14.69
N ARG A 954 14.69 -10.71 13.59
CA ARG A 954 15.23 -9.34 13.56
C ARG A 954 14.27 -8.32 14.19
N TRP A 955 12.98 -8.44 13.94
CA TRP A 955 11.98 -7.48 14.45
C TRP A 955 11.43 -7.85 15.82
N ALA A 956 11.41 -9.15 16.16
CA ALA A 956 11.04 -9.68 17.47
C ALA A 956 9.71 -9.12 18.03
N GLY A 957 8.75 -8.82 17.16
CA GLY A 957 7.39 -8.42 17.55
C GLY A 957 6.45 -9.63 17.65
N ASP A 958 5.35 -9.47 18.37
CA ASP A 958 4.36 -10.54 18.60
C ASP A 958 3.72 -11.01 17.28
N LEU A 959 3.53 -12.32 17.15
CA LEU A 959 2.87 -12.95 16.01
C LEU A 959 1.46 -13.38 16.41
N ALA A 960 0.50 -13.23 15.50
CA ALA A 960 -0.82 -13.83 15.70
C ALA A 960 -0.72 -15.36 15.68
N PRO A 961 -1.65 -16.11 16.30
CA PRO A 961 -1.57 -17.58 16.37
C PRO A 961 -1.43 -18.28 15.02
N THR A 962 -2.02 -17.72 13.95
CA THR A 962 -1.87 -18.23 12.58
C THR A 962 -0.45 -18.06 12.06
N GLU A 963 0.20 -16.94 12.40
CA GLU A 963 1.57 -16.62 12.01
C GLU A 963 2.61 -17.41 12.83
N GLU A 964 2.32 -17.68 14.10
CA GLU A 964 3.13 -18.60 14.91
C GLU A 964 3.11 -20.02 14.35
N ALA A 965 1.93 -20.51 13.95
CA ALA A 965 1.79 -21.80 13.28
C ALA A 965 2.56 -21.81 11.94
N TYR A 966 2.50 -20.71 11.19
CA TYR A 966 3.24 -20.54 9.95
C TYR A 966 4.77 -20.55 10.17
N GLN A 967 5.26 -19.80 11.15
CA GLN A 967 6.67 -19.77 11.56
C GLN A 967 7.14 -21.16 11.97
N LYS A 968 6.35 -21.87 12.77
CA LYS A 968 6.64 -23.25 13.19
C LYS A 968 6.76 -24.16 11.97
N ASN A 969 5.84 -24.08 11.02
CA ASN A 969 5.90 -24.90 9.81
C ASN A 969 7.15 -24.58 8.98
N LEU A 970 7.52 -23.30 8.83
CA LEU A 970 8.78 -22.90 8.17
C LEU A 970 10.02 -23.48 8.87
N MET A 971 10.05 -23.49 10.20
CA MET A 971 11.15 -24.12 10.96
C MET A 971 11.27 -25.63 10.72
N HIS A 972 10.16 -26.31 10.39
CA HIS A 972 10.18 -27.73 10.06
C HIS A 972 10.65 -28.00 8.62
N CYS A 973 10.65 -26.99 7.74
CA CYS A 973 11.20 -27.11 6.39
C CYS A 973 12.74 -27.13 6.33
N ILE A 974 13.42 -26.80 7.43
CA ILE A 974 14.88 -26.79 7.55
C ILE A 974 15.34 -27.72 8.67
N SER A 975 16.64 -27.95 8.83
CA SER A 975 17.17 -28.75 9.93
C SER A 975 17.05 -28.05 11.29
N ALA A 976 17.14 -28.81 12.39
CA ALA A 976 17.10 -28.26 13.74
C ALA A 976 18.27 -27.31 14.01
N GLN A 977 19.44 -27.63 13.44
CA GLN A 977 20.64 -26.80 13.46
C GLN A 977 20.40 -25.47 12.74
N GLU A 978 19.93 -25.49 11.50
CA GLU A 978 19.65 -24.27 10.72
C GLU A 978 18.62 -23.38 11.42
N ALA A 979 17.55 -23.95 11.96
CA ALA A 979 16.53 -23.19 12.66
C ALA A 979 17.08 -22.47 13.91
N TRP A 980 17.93 -23.12 14.71
CA TRP A 980 18.55 -22.48 15.87
C TRP A 980 19.52 -21.37 15.46
N TRP A 981 20.36 -21.60 14.46
CA TRP A 981 21.28 -20.58 13.94
C TRP A 981 20.53 -19.39 13.32
N CYS A 982 19.39 -19.61 12.66
CA CYS A 982 18.52 -18.53 12.18
C CYS A 982 17.97 -17.67 13.33
N GLN A 983 17.57 -18.28 14.45
CA GLN A 983 17.12 -17.54 15.64
C GLN A 983 18.26 -16.72 16.25
N TYR A 984 19.44 -17.32 16.40
CA TYR A 984 20.63 -16.62 16.91
C TYR A 984 21.00 -15.43 16.02
N LEU A 985 21.18 -15.66 14.71
CA LEU A 985 21.51 -14.60 13.76
C LEU A 985 20.41 -13.54 13.63
N GLY A 986 19.15 -13.92 13.68
CA GLY A 986 18.04 -12.97 13.69
C GLY A 986 18.10 -12.01 14.88
N ARG A 987 18.46 -12.51 16.06
CA ARG A 987 18.64 -11.66 17.26
C ARG A 987 19.89 -10.79 17.19
N VAL A 988 20.99 -11.31 16.65
CA VAL A 988 22.19 -10.50 16.36
C VAL A 988 21.85 -9.40 15.35
N ALA A 989 21.10 -9.72 14.30
CA ALA A 989 20.62 -8.75 13.33
C ALA A 989 19.68 -7.72 13.99
N GLY A 990 18.87 -8.18 14.97
CA GLY A 990 18.12 -7.37 15.93
C GLY A 990 18.98 -6.29 16.58
N LEU A 991 20.07 -6.72 17.22
CA LEU A 991 21.05 -5.84 17.85
C LEU A 991 21.67 -4.86 16.83
N ILE A 992 22.14 -5.35 15.67
CA ILE A 992 22.76 -4.53 14.62
C ILE A 992 21.80 -3.42 14.19
N GLY A 993 20.54 -3.75 13.90
CA GLY A 993 19.61 -2.76 13.41
C GLY A 993 18.97 -1.90 14.51
N GLU A 994 19.11 -2.23 15.80
CA GLU A 994 18.83 -1.29 16.90
C GLU A 994 20.01 -0.31 17.09
N VAL A 995 21.26 -0.78 16.93
CA VAL A 995 22.46 0.07 16.98
C VAL A 995 22.58 0.99 15.76
N TYR A 996 22.20 0.50 14.59
CA TYR A 996 22.27 1.21 13.30
C TYR A 996 20.88 1.26 12.63
N PRO A 997 19.92 2.04 13.18
CA PRO A 997 18.52 2.02 12.72
C PRO A 997 18.31 2.51 11.29
N ALA A 998 19.26 3.29 10.74
CA ALA A 998 19.24 3.75 9.35
C ALA A 998 19.97 2.79 8.38
N GLY A 999 20.51 1.67 8.87
CA GLY A 999 21.34 0.75 8.07
C GLY A 999 22.64 1.40 7.58
N ARG A 1000 23.16 2.40 8.30
CA ARG A 1000 24.44 3.06 8.01
C ARG A 1000 25.44 2.72 9.09
N VAL A 1001 26.49 2.00 8.72
CA VAL A 1001 27.62 1.64 9.57
C VAL A 1001 28.79 2.48 9.09
N SER A 1002 29.46 3.18 10.00
CA SER A 1002 30.61 4.02 9.70
C SER A 1002 31.87 3.34 10.21
N ASP A 1003 32.91 3.21 9.39
CA ASP A 1003 34.20 2.67 9.82
C ASP A 1003 34.95 3.65 10.74
N THR A 1004 34.79 4.96 10.53
CA THR A 1004 35.42 6.01 11.36
C THR A 1004 34.65 6.30 12.64
N HIS A 1005 33.33 6.13 12.63
CA HIS A 1005 32.44 6.35 13.77
C HIS A 1005 31.65 5.08 14.07
N TRP A 1006 32.35 3.95 14.20
CA TRP A 1006 31.73 2.65 14.50
C TRP A 1006 31.17 2.68 15.92
N ARG A 1007 30.00 2.06 16.12
CA ARG A 1007 29.31 2.01 17.43
C ARG A 1007 29.59 0.70 18.15
N VAL A 1008 29.45 -0.41 17.43
CA VAL A 1008 29.75 -1.76 17.95
C VAL A 1008 30.59 -2.57 16.98
N ARG A 1009 31.40 -3.47 17.53
CA ARG A 1009 32.08 -4.58 16.81
C ARG A 1009 31.70 -5.90 17.49
N LEU A 1010 31.62 -6.95 16.69
CA LEU A 1010 31.25 -8.29 17.13
C LEU A 1010 32.44 -9.22 16.93
N GLU A 1011 32.63 -10.16 17.84
CA GLU A 1011 33.63 -11.22 17.75
C GLU A 1011 33.11 -12.45 18.49
N THR A 1012 33.34 -13.64 17.96
CA THR A 1012 32.94 -14.89 18.63
C THR A 1012 34.11 -15.79 18.96
N GLU A 1013 34.07 -16.39 20.14
CA GLU A 1013 35.01 -17.42 20.58
C GLU A 1013 34.28 -18.61 21.20
N TRP A 1014 34.91 -19.79 21.15
CA TRP A 1014 34.44 -20.95 21.89
C TRP A 1014 35.07 -20.99 23.28
N ASP A 1015 34.23 -21.18 24.29
CA ASP A 1015 34.63 -21.43 25.67
C ASP A 1015 33.86 -22.66 26.21
N HIS A 1016 33.97 -22.95 27.49
CA HIS A 1016 33.36 -24.09 28.13
C HIS A 1016 32.75 -23.72 29.49
N VAL A 1017 31.66 -24.40 29.84
CA VAL A 1017 31.03 -24.27 31.17
C VAL A 1017 30.92 -25.64 31.80
N ILE A 1018 31.29 -25.73 33.08
CA ILE A 1018 31.15 -26.95 33.89
C ILE A 1018 29.73 -26.98 34.48
N LYS A 1019 28.92 -27.96 34.09
CA LYS A 1019 27.58 -28.17 34.68
C LYS A 1019 27.41 -29.64 35.03
N LYS A 1020 27.04 -29.93 36.28
CA LYS A 1020 26.92 -31.31 36.81
C LYS A 1020 28.19 -32.17 36.58
N LYS A 1021 29.38 -31.59 36.75
CA LYS A 1021 30.70 -32.22 36.55
C LYS A 1021 31.06 -32.56 35.09
N GLU A 1022 30.24 -32.19 34.10
CA GLU A 1022 30.58 -32.31 32.68
C GLU A 1022 30.95 -30.95 32.09
N LYS A 1023 32.03 -30.90 31.29
CA LYS A 1023 32.33 -29.74 30.44
C LYS A 1023 31.37 -29.74 29.25
N ARG A 1024 30.81 -28.58 28.93
CA ARG A 1024 29.98 -28.39 27.75
C ARG A 1024 30.41 -27.13 27.02
N ASP A 1025 30.29 -27.15 25.70
CA ASP A 1025 30.63 -26.01 24.86
C ASP A 1025 29.74 -24.81 25.15
N LEU A 1026 30.35 -23.64 25.10
CA LEU A 1026 29.73 -22.33 25.25
C LEU A 1026 30.23 -21.44 24.11
N LEU A 1027 29.32 -20.94 23.28
CA LEU A 1027 29.65 -19.88 22.33
C LEU A 1027 29.65 -18.55 23.08
N ARG A 1028 30.74 -17.80 23.06
CA ARG A 1028 30.80 -16.46 23.62
C ARG A 1028 30.81 -15.42 22.49
N LEU A 1029 29.83 -14.52 22.49
CA LEU A 1029 29.78 -13.36 21.61
C LEU A 1029 30.29 -12.13 22.38
N LYS A 1030 31.43 -11.58 21.98
CA LYS A 1030 31.96 -10.31 22.48
C LYS A 1030 31.35 -9.17 21.67
N VAL A 1031 30.73 -8.22 22.36
CA VAL A 1031 30.17 -7.00 21.79
C VAL A 1031 31.00 -5.83 22.29
N GLN A 1032 31.98 -5.42 21.49
CA GLN A 1032 32.82 -4.26 21.80
C GLN A 1032 32.03 -2.98 21.48
N TRP A 1033 32.07 -2.00 22.37
CA TRP A 1033 31.38 -0.72 22.18
C TRP A 1033 32.35 0.47 22.21
N ASN A 1034 32.18 1.37 21.24
CA ASN A 1034 33.00 2.57 21.14
C ASN A 1034 32.48 3.68 22.07
N ARG A 1035 33.16 3.86 23.20
CA ARG A 1035 32.82 4.84 24.23
C ARG A 1035 32.86 6.29 23.71
N ASP A 1036 33.77 6.60 22.79
CA ASP A 1036 33.97 7.95 22.26
C ASP A 1036 32.80 8.41 21.38
N THR A 1037 32.18 7.47 20.67
CA THR A 1037 30.93 7.74 19.91
C THR A 1037 29.67 7.56 20.75
N GLY A 1038 29.79 6.99 21.95
CA GLY A 1038 28.70 6.65 22.86
C GLY A 1038 27.90 7.86 23.34
N THR A 1039 28.60 8.93 23.72
CA THR A 1039 28.01 10.20 24.17
C THR A 1039 27.20 10.90 23.08
N ILE A 1040 27.60 10.77 21.81
CA ILE A 1040 26.91 11.38 20.65
C ILE A 1040 25.79 10.47 20.13
N SER A 1041 25.96 9.15 20.20
CA SER A 1041 24.99 8.17 19.67
C SER A 1041 23.88 7.78 20.65
N GLY A 1042 24.02 8.12 21.94
CA GLY A 1042 23.06 7.77 22.99
C GLY A 1042 23.08 6.28 23.40
N ILE A 1043 24.04 5.51 22.87
CA ILE A 1043 24.26 4.11 23.26
C ILE A 1043 25.10 4.14 24.53
N THR A 1044 24.56 3.67 25.64
CA THR A 1044 25.30 3.50 26.91
C THR A 1044 25.56 2.03 27.17
N GLU A 1045 26.52 1.71 28.04
CA GLU A 1045 26.80 0.33 28.45
C GLU A 1045 25.54 -0.38 28.98
N ASN A 1046 24.76 0.28 29.83
CA ASN A 1046 23.51 -0.27 30.38
C ASN A 1046 22.47 -0.54 29.30
N TRP A 1047 22.32 0.38 28.33
CA TRP A 1047 21.42 0.19 27.20
C TRP A 1047 21.84 -1.01 26.36
N LEU A 1048 23.15 -1.14 26.09
CA LEU A 1048 23.67 -2.24 25.30
C LEU A 1048 23.52 -3.58 26.03
N ARG A 1049 23.78 -3.62 27.34
CA ARG A 1049 23.58 -4.80 28.21
C ARG A 1049 22.14 -5.33 28.15
N ASP A 1050 21.14 -4.45 28.17
CA ASP A 1050 19.73 -4.83 28.04
C ASP A 1050 19.41 -5.46 26.67
N ARG A 1051 20.02 -4.95 25.59
CA ARG A 1051 19.80 -5.48 24.24
C ARG A 1051 20.50 -6.79 23.97
N VAL A 1052 21.73 -6.96 24.46
CA VAL A 1052 22.46 -8.22 24.30
C VAL A 1052 21.83 -9.37 25.10
N GLU A 1053 21.10 -9.09 26.18
CA GLU A 1053 20.36 -10.12 26.95
C GLU A 1053 19.33 -10.86 26.07
N LYS A 1054 18.77 -10.18 25.05
CA LYS A 1054 17.88 -10.82 24.05
C LYS A 1054 18.64 -11.84 23.20
N VAL A 1055 19.87 -11.50 22.82
CA VAL A 1055 20.76 -12.39 22.06
C VAL A 1055 21.13 -13.60 22.92
N GLU A 1056 21.60 -13.38 24.15
CA GLU A 1056 21.97 -14.42 25.12
C GLU A 1056 20.82 -15.42 25.40
N LYS A 1057 19.56 -14.95 25.41
CA LYS A 1057 18.38 -15.82 25.55
C LYS A 1057 18.30 -16.94 24.50
N ALA A 1058 19.00 -16.85 23.37
CA ALA A 1058 19.02 -17.89 22.34
C ALA A 1058 19.73 -19.17 22.81
N GLY A 1059 20.68 -19.04 23.75
CA GLY A 1059 21.38 -20.16 24.35
C GLY A 1059 20.63 -20.88 25.47
N LYS A 1060 19.46 -20.35 25.89
CA LYS A 1060 18.64 -20.96 26.94
C LYS A 1060 17.89 -22.17 26.38
N LYS A 1061 17.75 -23.24 27.19
CA LYS A 1061 17.10 -24.51 26.78
C LYS A 1061 15.69 -24.33 26.22
N LYS A 1062 14.95 -23.29 26.64
CA LYS A 1062 13.61 -22.95 26.14
C LYS A 1062 13.60 -22.49 24.68
N SER A 1063 14.75 -22.07 24.14
CA SER A 1063 14.93 -21.63 22.76
C SER A 1063 15.63 -22.70 21.91
N TRP A 1064 15.80 -23.93 22.43
CA TRP A 1064 16.34 -25.04 21.65
C TRP A 1064 15.28 -25.57 20.70
N VAL A 1065 15.69 -25.91 19.49
CA VAL A 1065 14.81 -26.39 18.42
C VAL A 1065 15.00 -27.89 18.25
N ARG A 1066 13.95 -28.69 18.45
CA ARG A 1066 13.99 -30.16 18.28
C ARG A 1066 15.23 -30.81 18.92
N ALA A 1067 15.47 -30.47 20.19
CA ALA A 1067 16.62 -30.90 21.01
C ALA A 1067 18.01 -30.33 20.64
N TYR A 1068 18.15 -29.63 19.51
CA TYR A 1068 19.38 -28.91 19.15
C TYR A 1068 19.40 -27.50 19.75
N GLY A 1069 20.54 -27.11 20.32
CA GLY A 1069 20.80 -25.72 20.70
C GLY A 1069 22.19 -25.55 21.30
N VAL A 1070 22.86 -24.46 20.94
CA VAL A 1070 24.18 -24.12 21.46
C VAL A 1070 24.02 -23.20 22.67
N ARG A 1071 24.81 -23.39 23.71
CA ARG A 1071 24.82 -22.44 24.84
C ARG A 1071 25.50 -21.16 24.43
N LEU A 1072 24.98 -20.03 24.88
CA LEU A 1072 25.43 -18.71 24.48
C LEU A 1072 25.67 -17.85 25.71
N ASP A 1073 26.81 -17.17 25.72
CA ASP A 1073 27.18 -16.10 26.64
C ASP A 1073 27.48 -14.85 25.81
N VAL A 1074 27.04 -13.68 26.26
CA VAL A 1074 27.26 -12.42 25.52
C VAL A 1074 27.91 -11.40 26.44
N VAL A 1075 29.14 -11.03 26.12
CA VAL A 1075 29.96 -10.14 26.94
C VAL A 1075 30.06 -8.78 26.27
N VAL A 1076 29.70 -7.71 26.99
CA VAL A 1076 29.91 -6.33 26.54
C VAL A 1076 31.29 -5.88 27.01
N CYS A 1077 32.14 -5.46 26.06
CA CYS A 1077 33.54 -5.08 26.29
C CYS A 1077 33.78 -3.59 25.98
#